data_AF-A0A258EIB1-F1
#
_entry.id   AF-A0A258EIB1-F1
#
_cell.length_a   1.000
_cell.length_b   1.000
_cell.length_c   1.000
_cell.angle_alpha   90.00
_cell.angle_beta   90.00
_cell.angle_gamma   90.00
#
_symmetry.space_group_name_H-M   'P 1'
#
loop_
_entity.id
_entity.type
_entity.pdbx_description
1 polymer ?
#
loop_
_entity_poly.entity_id
_entity_poly.type
_entity_poly.pdbx_seq_one_letter_code
_entity_poly.pdbx_strand_id
1 'polypeptide(L)'
;MLGTDPGTWLAVTSLSFDISVLELFWTLTRGFTVVLADDSARVRPSGGTGVSARGMEFSVYYWGNDDLPGPSKYELLLEGAKFADQHGFCAVWTPERHFHAFGGPYPNPAVTGAAAAAVTKNIGVRAGSIVAPLHHPARIAEEWAVIDNLTNGRAGMAFASGWQPDDFVLRPENTPPANRQALFDALDQVRRLWRGEAVEFPRKDGQPFAVKTQPRPVSAELEAWVTTAGNPETWREAGRMGANVLTHLLGQSITEVSDKVKLYRAALAEAGHDPSRFKVTLMLHTFLAADRETAREVAREPMKSYLRSAAGLIKQYAWAFPAFKKPQGVANPMDIDLGSLAPDELEAILDFAFLRYFEDSGLFGTVEDAVKRVEELKAIDIDEVACLIDYGIPTAVVLEGLKPVAEVLRITNSGAEGDDSMAGLIQRHNVTHLQCTPSMARMLAEDDGARTALKRLRRMLVGGEALMGRLAGDLAGLIGAPVLNMYGPTETTIWSSVEATTGADGVVNIGQPIANTSLYVLDDTQAPVPDGREGELWIGGEGVAQGYFQRPDLTADRFRPDPFAGQGRMYRTGDLVRRRPDGKLDYLGRADFQVKIRGHRIELGEIETTLEAAPGIRQAVVVAREDQPGDVRLVAYVTSDGPADETALKASLGAHLPEVMVPAHVVRLDAFPLTPNGKVDRKALPAPRAAAPAAPKAIVPLEGGVEATIAAVWARVLGVPQVGRSDNFFTLGGHSLLAVQAHREMKVALNSDRIAITDIFRFPVVSALADHIAKLVPGATAQPAAAVAPPPQAAATEAADSRMDAMARRRAMREAREKALG
;
A
#
# COMPACT_ATOMS: atom_id res chain seq x y z
N MET A 1 37.99 -18.49 14.94
CA MET A 1 36.73 -17.83 15.39
C MET A 1 35.58 -18.01 14.40
N LEU A 2 35.82 -17.96 13.08
CA LEU A 2 34.78 -18.16 12.06
C LEU A 2 34.27 -19.61 11.91
N GLY A 3 35.00 -20.61 12.42
CA GLY A 3 34.68 -22.04 12.28
C GLY A 3 35.64 -22.74 11.31
N THR A 4 35.66 -24.07 11.30
CA THR A 4 36.47 -24.90 10.38
C THR A 4 35.67 -25.42 9.20
N ASP A 5 34.34 -25.46 9.31
CA ASP A 5 33.44 -25.97 8.28
C ASP A 5 32.83 -24.80 7.50
N PRO A 6 33.04 -24.72 6.18
CA PRO A 6 32.49 -23.64 5.38
C PRO A 6 30.96 -23.71 5.31
N GLY A 7 30.32 -22.55 5.39
CA GLY A 7 28.86 -22.39 5.25
C GLY A 7 28.49 -21.39 4.14
N THR A 8 27.29 -20.84 4.21
CA THR A 8 26.85 -19.75 3.32
C THR A 8 27.06 -18.38 3.99
N TRP A 9 27.76 -17.49 3.31
CA TRP A 9 28.06 -16.10 3.70
C TRP A 9 27.22 -15.12 2.89
N LEU A 10 26.51 -14.21 3.56
CA LEU A 10 25.76 -13.13 2.92
C LEU A 10 26.57 -11.84 2.91
N ALA A 11 26.92 -11.37 1.72
CA ALA A 11 27.67 -10.15 1.48
C ALA A 11 26.71 -8.97 1.33
N VAL A 12 26.71 -8.09 2.33
CA VAL A 12 25.90 -6.85 2.36
C VAL A 12 26.73 -5.59 2.08
N THR A 13 28.00 -5.78 1.70
CA THR A 13 28.92 -4.71 1.32
C THR A 13 28.84 -4.47 -0.19
N SER A 14 28.89 -3.20 -0.62
CA SER A 14 28.83 -2.87 -2.05
C SER A 14 30.08 -3.40 -2.74
N LEU A 15 29.92 -4.07 -3.90
CA LEU A 15 31.04 -4.50 -4.73
C LEU A 15 31.84 -3.32 -5.29
N SER A 16 31.26 -2.12 -5.25
CA SER A 16 31.89 -0.85 -5.62
C SER A 16 32.88 -0.34 -4.55
N PHE A 17 32.96 -1.00 -3.39
CA PHE A 17 33.83 -0.62 -2.28
C PHE A 17 35.03 -1.57 -2.17
N ASP A 18 36.23 -1.04 -2.41
CA ASP A 18 37.47 -1.82 -2.68
C ASP A 18 37.87 -2.82 -1.58
N ILE A 19 37.67 -2.51 -0.30
CA ILE A 19 38.11 -3.40 0.79
C ILE A 19 37.23 -4.64 0.96
N SER A 20 35.97 -4.54 0.54
CA SER A 20 34.99 -5.62 0.66
C SER A 20 35.31 -6.78 -0.27
N VAL A 21 35.94 -6.50 -1.41
CA VAL A 21 36.33 -7.49 -2.40
C VAL A 21 37.34 -8.49 -1.83
N LEU A 22 38.30 -8.04 -1.03
CA LEU A 22 39.30 -8.91 -0.39
C LEU A 22 38.67 -9.87 0.64
N GLU A 23 37.65 -9.40 1.37
CA GLU A 23 36.87 -10.23 2.30
C GLU A 23 36.12 -11.34 1.55
N LEU A 24 35.49 -11.01 0.42
CA LEU A 24 34.75 -11.96 -0.40
C LEU A 24 35.68 -13.00 -1.05
N PHE A 25 36.82 -12.58 -1.59
CA PHE A 25 37.82 -13.50 -2.14
C PHE A 25 38.35 -14.44 -1.06
N TRP A 26 38.72 -13.91 0.11
CA TRP A 26 39.16 -14.75 1.22
C TRP A 26 38.07 -15.77 1.57
N THR A 27 36.82 -15.34 1.72
CA THR A 27 35.68 -16.21 2.06
C THR A 27 35.49 -17.33 1.04
N LEU A 28 35.53 -17.01 -0.26
CA LEU A 28 35.49 -17.99 -1.34
C LEU A 28 36.65 -18.99 -1.30
N THR A 29 37.89 -18.52 -1.07
CA THR A 29 39.08 -19.40 -0.99
C THR A 29 39.06 -20.36 0.21
N ARG A 30 38.22 -20.10 1.21
CA ARG A 30 37.99 -20.98 2.36
C ARG A 30 36.82 -21.95 2.17
N GLY A 31 36.22 -21.98 0.98
CA GLY A 31 35.19 -22.94 0.59
C GLY A 31 33.76 -22.50 0.94
N PHE A 32 33.54 -21.27 1.39
CA PHE A 32 32.20 -20.74 1.66
C PHE A 32 31.44 -20.46 0.36
N THR A 33 30.13 -20.67 0.39
CA THR A 33 29.22 -20.12 -0.64
C THR A 33 28.97 -18.66 -0.33
N VAL A 34 29.20 -17.76 -1.29
CA VAL A 34 28.93 -16.32 -1.12
C VAL A 34 27.65 -15.93 -1.86
N VAL A 35 26.73 -15.33 -1.12
CA VAL A 35 25.50 -14.70 -1.65
C VAL A 35 25.73 -13.20 -1.70
N LEU A 36 25.55 -12.60 -2.86
CA LEU A 36 25.73 -11.16 -3.06
C LEU A 36 24.38 -10.47 -2.96
N ALA A 37 24.20 -9.63 -1.94
CA ALA A 37 23.00 -8.78 -1.84
C ALA A 37 23.20 -7.53 -2.72
N ASP A 38 22.23 -7.26 -3.60
CA ASP A 38 22.22 -6.01 -4.36
C ASP A 38 21.93 -4.80 -3.45
N ASP A 39 22.17 -3.59 -3.94
CA ASP A 39 21.97 -2.37 -3.14
C ASP A 39 20.48 -2.12 -2.83
N SER A 40 19.55 -2.70 -3.60
CA SER A 40 18.10 -2.59 -3.38
C SER A 40 17.61 -3.47 -2.23
N ALA A 41 18.22 -4.63 -2.01
CA ALA A 41 17.94 -5.57 -0.94
C ALA A 41 18.24 -4.99 0.46
N ARG A 42 19.13 -3.99 0.56
CA ARG A 42 19.59 -3.36 1.81
C ARG A 42 18.65 -2.29 2.35
N VAL A 43 17.87 -1.67 1.45
CA VAL A 43 16.97 -0.55 1.76
C VAL A 43 15.52 -1.03 1.80
N ARG A 44 15.22 -2.15 1.13
CA ARG A 44 13.93 -2.83 1.28
C ARG A 44 13.83 -3.34 2.71
N PRO A 45 12.83 -2.89 3.49
CA PRO A 45 12.38 -3.65 4.66
C PRO A 45 12.15 -5.10 4.23
N SER A 46 12.10 -6.07 5.16
CA SER A 46 11.40 -7.29 4.75
C SER A 46 10.04 -6.79 4.29
N GLY A 47 9.76 -6.93 2.98
CA GLY A 47 8.47 -6.58 2.46
C GLY A 47 7.59 -7.57 3.15
N GLY A 48 6.98 -7.15 4.26
CA GLY A 48 6.31 -8.05 5.18
C GLY A 48 5.48 -8.94 4.30
N THR A 49 5.81 -10.23 4.23
CA THR A 49 5.04 -11.14 3.39
C THR A 49 3.76 -11.40 4.18
N GLY A 50 2.93 -10.37 4.30
CA GLY A 50 1.49 -10.50 4.26
C GLY A 50 1.06 -11.26 3.00
N VAL A 51 1.99 -11.48 2.03
CA VAL A 51 1.91 -12.54 1.03
C VAL A 51 1.82 -13.92 1.66
N SER A 52 0.58 -14.35 1.81
CA SER A 52 0.22 -15.68 2.31
C SER A 52 0.73 -16.77 1.36
N ALA A 53 1.08 -17.93 1.91
CA ALA A 53 1.40 -19.14 1.15
C ALA A 53 0.22 -19.67 0.32
N ARG A 54 -1.00 -19.19 0.59
CA ARG A 54 -2.18 -19.46 -0.24
C ARG A 54 -2.01 -18.76 -1.59
N GLY A 55 -2.14 -19.50 -2.69
CA GLY A 55 -2.20 -18.91 -4.03
C GLY A 55 -3.51 -18.17 -4.31
N MET A 56 -3.50 -17.28 -5.29
CA MET A 56 -4.65 -16.58 -5.84
C MET A 56 -4.68 -16.78 -7.35
N GLU A 57 -5.79 -17.26 -7.91
CA GLU A 57 -5.95 -17.32 -9.36
C GLU A 57 -6.34 -15.95 -9.94
N PHE A 58 -5.94 -15.69 -11.18
CA PHE A 58 -6.35 -14.49 -11.92
C PHE A 58 -6.99 -14.89 -13.24
N SER A 59 -8.04 -14.19 -13.64
CA SER A 59 -8.65 -14.30 -14.96
C SER A 59 -8.91 -12.92 -15.54
N VAL A 60 -9.03 -12.83 -16.87
CA VAL A 60 -9.46 -11.60 -17.54
C VAL A 60 -10.96 -11.64 -17.77
N TYR A 61 -11.64 -10.55 -17.43
CA TYR A 61 -13.10 -10.47 -17.46
C TYR A 61 -13.56 -9.30 -18.32
N TYR A 62 -14.61 -9.57 -19.11
CA TYR A 62 -15.20 -8.62 -20.03
C TYR A 62 -16.68 -8.42 -19.67
N TRP A 63 -17.11 -7.17 -19.59
CA TRP A 63 -18.47 -6.74 -19.26
C TRP A 63 -19.21 -6.12 -20.46
N GLY A 64 -18.47 -5.68 -21.48
CA GLY A 64 -18.99 -5.21 -22.75
C GLY A 64 -19.45 -3.76 -22.75
N ASN A 65 -18.57 -2.83 -22.37
CA ASN A 65 -18.84 -1.37 -22.40
C ASN A 65 -18.30 -0.66 -23.66
N ASP A 66 -17.80 -1.41 -24.65
CA ASP A 66 -17.27 -0.86 -25.89
C ASP A 66 -18.28 -1.02 -27.05
N ASP A 67 -18.84 0.10 -27.52
CA ASP A 67 -19.73 0.13 -28.69
C ASP A 67 -19.08 0.76 -29.93
N LEU A 68 -17.74 0.76 -29.99
CA LEU A 68 -17.04 1.26 -31.17
C LEU A 68 -17.36 0.40 -32.42
N PRO A 69 -17.69 1.01 -33.57
CA PRO A 69 -17.92 0.29 -34.81
C PRO A 69 -16.60 -0.14 -35.46
N GLY A 70 -16.60 -1.28 -36.15
CA GLY A 70 -15.50 -1.71 -37.02
C GLY A 70 -14.95 -3.10 -36.71
N PRO A 71 -13.95 -3.57 -37.49
CA PRO A 71 -13.38 -4.91 -37.37
C PRO A 71 -12.66 -5.14 -36.02
N SER A 72 -12.22 -4.06 -35.36
CA SER A 72 -11.53 -4.09 -34.06
C SER A 72 -12.46 -4.21 -32.85
N LYS A 73 -13.79 -4.34 -33.02
CA LYS A 73 -14.75 -4.36 -31.90
C LYS A 73 -14.43 -5.42 -30.81
N TYR A 74 -13.87 -6.55 -31.22
CA TYR A 74 -13.50 -7.65 -30.32
C TYR A 74 -11.98 -7.79 -30.13
N GLU A 75 -11.21 -6.78 -30.54
CA GLU A 75 -9.74 -6.81 -30.48
C GLU A 75 -9.26 -6.97 -29.05
N LEU A 76 -9.81 -6.19 -28.10
CA LEU A 76 -9.43 -6.31 -26.69
C LEU A 76 -9.72 -7.71 -26.14
N LEU A 77 -10.87 -8.32 -26.48
CA LEU A 77 -11.19 -9.69 -26.09
C LEU A 77 -10.16 -10.69 -26.61
N LEU A 78 -9.84 -10.63 -27.90
CA LEU A 78 -8.96 -11.60 -28.54
C LEU A 78 -7.49 -11.43 -28.11
N GLU A 79 -6.98 -10.20 -28.07
CA GLU A 79 -5.59 -9.94 -27.67
C GLU A 79 -5.41 -10.09 -26.16
N GLY A 80 -6.37 -9.68 -25.34
CA GLY A 80 -6.35 -9.92 -23.91
C GLY A 80 -6.42 -11.41 -23.55
N ALA A 81 -7.21 -12.20 -24.29
CA ALA A 81 -7.23 -13.66 -24.13
C ALA A 81 -5.87 -14.30 -24.49
N LYS A 82 -5.24 -13.90 -25.60
CA LYS A 82 -3.89 -14.37 -25.98
C LYS A 82 -2.85 -13.99 -24.92
N PHE A 83 -2.92 -12.78 -24.39
CA PHE A 83 -2.04 -12.33 -23.32
C PHE A 83 -2.21 -13.21 -22.08
N ALA A 84 -3.45 -13.38 -21.61
CA ALA A 84 -3.77 -14.19 -20.44
C ALA A 84 -3.27 -15.63 -20.59
N ASP A 85 -3.42 -16.22 -21.79
CA ASP A 85 -2.97 -17.58 -22.13
C ASP A 85 -1.47 -17.82 -21.98
N GLN A 86 -0.68 -16.75 -22.05
CA GLN A 86 0.79 -16.77 -22.00
C GLN A 86 1.36 -16.33 -20.65
N HIS A 87 0.54 -15.77 -19.75
CA HIS A 87 1.02 -15.08 -18.54
C HIS A 87 0.42 -15.65 -17.24
N GLY A 88 0.01 -16.92 -17.24
CA GLY A 88 -0.35 -17.66 -16.02
C GLY A 88 -1.76 -17.40 -15.48
N PHE A 89 -2.60 -16.65 -16.19
CA PHE A 89 -4.02 -16.51 -15.86
C PHE A 89 -4.72 -17.87 -16.00
N CYS A 90 -5.82 -18.09 -15.29
CA CYS A 90 -6.55 -19.36 -15.33
C CYS A 90 -7.68 -19.38 -16.37
N ALA A 91 -8.25 -18.21 -16.72
CA ALA A 91 -9.39 -18.13 -17.64
C ALA A 91 -9.59 -16.76 -18.31
N VAL A 92 -10.45 -16.76 -19.33
CA VAL A 92 -11.11 -15.57 -19.88
C VAL A 92 -12.62 -15.67 -19.71
N TRP A 93 -13.27 -14.60 -19.25
CA TRP A 93 -14.72 -14.51 -19.07
C TRP A 93 -15.37 -13.60 -20.11
N THR A 94 -16.27 -14.15 -20.93
CA THR A 94 -17.06 -13.37 -21.89
C THR A 94 -18.24 -12.69 -21.21
N PRO A 95 -18.71 -11.50 -21.61
CA PRO A 95 -19.78 -10.79 -20.90
C PRO A 95 -21.15 -11.47 -20.94
N GLU A 96 -22.05 -10.99 -20.08
CA GLU A 96 -23.48 -11.32 -20.11
C GLU A 96 -24.19 -10.65 -21.29
N ARG A 97 -25.31 -11.23 -21.72
CA ARG A 97 -26.21 -10.61 -22.70
C ARG A 97 -27.28 -9.78 -22.00
N HIS A 98 -27.37 -8.49 -22.33
CA HIS A 98 -28.52 -7.64 -22.00
C HIS A 98 -28.99 -6.84 -23.23
N PHE A 99 -30.24 -6.37 -23.21
CA PHE A 99 -30.78 -5.41 -24.19
C PHE A 99 -30.53 -3.96 -23.75
N HIS A 100 -29.32 -3.67 -23.29
CA HIS A 100 -28.88 -2.35 -22.85
C HIS A 100 -27.46 -2.10 -23.33
N ALA A 101 -26.96 -0.86 -23.18
CA ALA A 101 -25.57 -0.51 -23.46
C ALA A 101 -24.54 -1.37 -22.69
N PHE A 102 -24.95 -2.01 -21.59
CA PHE A 102 -24.16 -3.00 -20.88
C PHE A 102 -24.38 -4.38 -21.47
N GLY A 103 -23.32 -5.11 -21.86
CA GLY A 103 -23.44 -6.47 -22.42
C GLY A 103 -24.06 -6.56 -23.82
N GLY A 104 -24.82 -5.53 -24.26
CA GLY A 104 -25.38 -5.41 -25.60
C GLY A 104 -24.36 -5.55 -26.75
N PRO A 105 -23.11 -5.04 -26.62
CA PRO A 105 -22.07 -5.25 -27.65
C PRO A 105 -21.65 -6.72 -27.85
N TYR A 106 -22.05 -7.62 -26.96
CA TYR A 106 -21.73 -9.05 -26.97
C TYR A 106 -23.00 -9.90 -26.91
N PRO A 107 -23.83 -9.88 -27.96
CA PRO A 107 -25.18 -10.43 -27.92
C PRO A 107 -25.24 -11.96 -27.82
N ASN A 108 -24.13 -12.66 -28.07
CA ASN A 108 -24.02 -14.10 -27.94
C ASN A 108 -22.68 -14.50 -27.30
N PRO A 109 -22.64 -14.73 -25.98
CA PRO A 109 -21.43 -15.10 -25.25
C PRO A 109 -20.80 -16.42 -25.72
N ALA A 110 -21.59 -17.36 -26.26
CA ALA A 110 -21.04 -18.61 -26.78
C ALA A 110 -20.24 -18.37 -28.08
N VAL A 111 -20.69 -17.47 -28.96
CA VAL A 111 -19.96 -17.16 -30.21
C VAL A 111 -18.62 -16.47 -29.91
N THR A 112 -18.63 -15.50 -28.99
CA THR A 112 -17.39 -14.83 -28.57
C THR A 112 -16.49 -15.77 -27.76
N GLY A 113 -17.08 -16.69 -26.99
CA GLY A 113 -16.38 -17.79 -26.34
C GLY A 113 -15.69 -18.72 -27.34
N ALA A 114 -16.33 -19.06 -28.46
CA ALA A 114 -15.71 -19.88 -29.51
C ALA A 114 -14.51 -19.17 -30.15
N ALA A 115 -14.62 -17.85 -30.35
CA ALA A 115 -13.51 -17.04 -30.87
C ALA A 115 -12.33 -17.00 -29.88
N ALA A 116 -12.61 -16.83 -28.57
CA ALA A 116 -11.59 -16.91 -27.52
C ALA A 116 -10.96 -18.31 -27.44
N ALA A 117 -11.76 -19.38 -27.53
CA ALA A 117 -11.28 -20.76 -27.56
C ALA A 117 -10.35 -21.03 -28.75
N ALA A 118 -10.63 -20.42 -29.92
CA ALA A 118 -9.81 -20.58 -31.11
C ALA A 118 -8.41 -19.94 -30.99
N VAL A 119 -8.23 -18.96 -30.09
CA VAL A 119 -6.95 -18.23 -29.92
C VAL A 119 -6.21 -18.57 -28.62
N THR A 120 -6.74 -19.46 -27.79
CA THR A 120 -6.16 -19.84 -26.49
C THR A 120 -5.91 -21.35 -26.41
N LYS A 121 -4.95 -21.78 -25.58
CA LYS A 121 -4.54 -23.19 -25.47
C LYS A 121 -4.47 -23.72 -24.04
N ASN A 122 -4.21 -22.85 -23.06
CA ASN A 122 -3.89 -23.20 -21.68
C ASN A 122 -5.02 -22.81 -20.71
N ILE A 123 -5.78 -21.76 -21.01
CA ILE A 123 -6.75 -21.16 -20.07
C ILE A 123 -8.21 -21.55 -20.32
N GLY A 124 -9.04 -21.55 -19.28
CA GLY A 124 -10.47 -21.77 -19.42
C GLY A 124 -11.18 -20.67 -20.21
N VAL A 125 -12.28 -21.02 -20.87
CA VAL A 125 -13.18 -20.06 -21.51
C VAL A 125 -14.51 -20.12 -20.79
N ARG A 126 -14.90 -18.99 -20.17
CA ARG A 126 -16.01 -18.95 -19.23
C ARG A 126 -17.07 -17.92 -19.61
N ALA A 127 -18.33 -18.23 -19.33
CA ALA A 127 -19.43 -17.26 -19.45
C ALA A 127 -19.42 -16.35 -18.21
N GLY A 128 -19.31 -15.03 -18.41
CA GLY A 128 -19.27 -13.98 -17.40
C GLY A 128 -20.52 -13.93 -16.53
N SER A 129 -21.69 -14.19 -17.12
CA SER A 129 -22.81 -14.96 -16.59
C SER A 129 -23.81 -15.18 -17.71
N ILE A 130 -24.51 -16.30 -17.65
CA ILE A 130 -25.69 -16.55 -18.46
C ILE A 130 -26.88 -16.16 -17.60
N VAL A 131 -27.67 -15.20 -18.07
CA VAL A 131 -28.92 -14.82 -17.42
C VAL A 131 -29.94 -15.93 -17.66
N ALA A 132 -29.78 -17.06 -16.97
CA ALA A 132 -30.45 -18.34 -17.23
C ALA A 132 -31.97 -18.20 -17.43
N PRO A 133 -32.69 -17.36 -16.64
CA PRO A 133 -34.13 -17.17 -16.83
C PRO A 133 -34.54 -16.60 -18.20
N LEU A 134 -33.62 -16.06 -18.99
CA LEU A 134 -33.89 -15.56 -20.34
C LEU A 134 -33.61 -16.58 -21.45
N HIS A 135 -32.97 -17.69 -21.12
CA HIS A 135 -32.49 -18.67 -22.09
C HIS A 135 -33.18 -20.03 -21.88
N HIS A 136 -33.23 -20.83 -22.95
CA HIS A 136 -33.67 -22.21 -22.84
C HIS A 136 -32.50 -23.09 -22.37
N PRO A 137 -32.63 -23.88 -21.29
CA PRO A 137 -31.53 -24.69 -20.76
C PRO A 137 -30.86 -25.63 -21.77
N ALA A 138 -31.64 -26.25 -22.65
CA ALA A 138 -31.10 -27.05 -23.75
C ALA A 138 -30.16 -26.27 -24.70
N ARG A 139 -30.47 -24.99 -24.98
CA ARG A 139 -29.64 -24.14 -25.84
C ARG A 139 -28.35 -23.74 -25.16
N ILE A 140 -28.43 -23.39 -23.87
CA ILE A 140 -27.23 -23.14 -23.05
C ILE A 140 -26.29 -24.33 -23.12
N ALA A 141 -26.82 -25.53 -22.87
CA ALA A 141 -26.02 -26.75 -22.83
C ALA A 141 -25.42 -27.11 -24.20
N GLU A 142 -26.19 -27.03 -25.30
CA GLU A 142 -25.67 -27.29 -26.66
C GLU A 142 -24.60 -26.28 -27.08
N GLU A 143 -24.86 -24.98 -26.91
CA GLU A 143 -23.96 -23.93 -27.38
C GLU A 143 -22.63 -23.96 -26.62
N TRP A 144 -22.64 -24.22 -25.32
CA TRP A 144 -21.42 -24.33 -24.51
C TRP A 144 -20.75 -25.70 -24.59
N ALA A 145 -21.45 -26.77 -24.96
CA ALA A 145 -20.80 -28.04 -25.31
C ALA A 145 -19.85 -27.88 -26.50
N VAL A 146 -20.14 -26.98 -27.45
CA VAL A 146 -19.21 -26.64 -28.54
C VAL A 146 -17.93 -26.02 -27.99
N ILE A 147 -18.04 -25.09 -27.04
CA ILE A 147 -16.88 -24.45 -26.40
C ILE A 147 -16.06 -25.45 -25.61
N ASP A 148 -16.72 -26.34 -24.89
CA ASP A 148 -16.06 -27.43 -24.17
C ASP A 148 -15.27 -28.34 -25.12
N ASN A 149 -15.85 -28.70 -26.28
CA ASN A 149 -15.15 -29.47 -27.30
C ASN A 149 -13.95 -28.69 -27.91
N LEU A 150 -14.12 -27.40 -28.22
CA LEU A 150 -13.04 -26.56 -28.77
C LEU A 150 -11.89 -26.37 -27.77
N THR A 151 -12.22 -26.27 -26.49
CA THR A 151 -11.24 -26.08 -25.42
C THR A 151 -10.72 -27.40 -24.83
N ASN A 152 -11.25 -28.55 -25.27
CA ASN A 152 -10.94 -29.86 -24.72
C ASN A 152 -11.23 -29.96 -23.19
N GLY A 153 -12.45 -29.61 -22.79
CA GLY A 153 -12.93 -29.78 -21.42
C GLY A 153 -12.70 -28.59 -20.48
N ARG A 154 -12.34 -27.41 -20.99
CA ARG A 154 -12.00 -26.21 -20.19
C ARG A 154 -13.09 -25.12 -20.25
N ALA A 155 -14.32 -25.49 -20.57
CA ALA A 155 -15.44 -24.55 -20.57
C ALA A 155 -16.04 -24.41 -19.16
N GLY A 156 -16.42 -23.19 -18.79
CA GLY A 156 -17.13 -22.91 -17.54
C GLY A 156 -18.25 -21.89 -17.73
N MET A 157 -19.22 -21.85 -16.82
CA MET A 157 -20.35 -20.92 -16.94
C MET A 157 -20.77 -20.36 -15.60
N ALA A 158 -20.81 -19.03 -15.46
CA ALA A 158 -21.59 -18.38 -14.42
C ALA A 158 -23.06 -18.30 -14.83
N PHE A 159 -23.97 -18.37 -13.86
CA PHE A 159 -25.41 -18.22 -14.06
C PHE A 159 -25.96 -17.12 -13.16
N ALA A 160 -26.75 -16.22 -13.73
CA ALA A 160 -27.37 -15.09 -13.02
C ALA A 160 -28.90 -15.15 -13.13
N SER A 161 -29.59 -14.64 -12.11
CA SER A 161 -31.06 -14.53 -12.13
C SER A 161 -31.56 -13.37 -13.00
N GLY A 162 -30.67 -12.48 -13.44
CA GLY A 162 -31.04 -11.24 -14.13
C GLY A 162 -31.58 -10.18 -13.19
N TRP A 163 -31.32 -8.93 -13.57
CA TRP A 163 -31.59 -7.74 -12.78
C TRP A 163 -32.25 -6.63 -13.61
N GLN A 164 -32.11 -6.64 -14.93
CA GLN A 164 -32.69 -5.66 -15.84
C GLN A 164 -34.13 -6.05 -16.24
N PRO A 165 -35.16 -5.28 -15.88
CA PRO A 165 -36.55 -5.66 -16.14
C PRO A 165 -36.89 -5.86 -17.62
N ASP A 166 -36.33 -5.03 -18.50
CA ASP A 166 -36.62 -5.08 -19.94
C ASP A 166 -36.09 -6.37 -20.60
N ASP A 167 -35.10 -7.03 -20.00
CA ASP A 167 -34.58 -8.27 -20.56
C ASP A 167 -35.60 -9.42 -20.51
N PHE A 168 -36.52 -9.39 -19.55
CA PHE A 168 -37.55 -10.41 -19.38
C PHE A 168 -38.63 -10.37 -20.46
N VAL A 169 -38.57 -9.43 -21.42
CA VAL A 169 -39.45 -9.43 -22.60
C VAL A 169 -39.40 -10.74 -23.39
N LEU A 170 -38.26 -11.45 -23.36
CA LEU A 170 -38.11 -12.75 -24.01
C LEU A 170 -38.83 -13.89 -23.27
N ARG A 171 -38.92 -13.80 -21.94
CA ARG A 171 -39.51 -14.82 -21.06
C ARG A 171 -40.23 -14.16 -19.88
N PRO A 172 -41.39 -13.51 -20.12
CA PRO A 172 -42.09 -12.74 -19.10
C PRO A 172 -42.49 -13.57 -17.87
N GLU A 173 -42.69 -14.89 -18.06
CA GLU A 173 -42.99 -15.84 -16.99
C GLU A 173 -41.92 -15.90 -15.89
N ASN A 174 -40.68 -15.48 -16.23
CA ASN A 174 -39.54 -15.52 -15.32
C ASN A 174 -39.24 -14.18 -14.65
N THR A 175 -40.08 -13.15 -14.82
CA THR A 175 -39.91 -11.84 -14.18
C THR A 175 -39.79 -11.98 -12.64
N PRO A 176 -39.01 -11.15 -11.93
CA PRO A 176 -38.96 -11.17 -10.47
C PRO A 176 -40.38 -11.18 -9.84
N PRO A 177 -40.63 -12.03 -8.82
CA PRO A 177 -39.65 -12.81 -8.05
C PRO A 177 -39.33 -14.22 -8.59
N ALA A 178 -39.91 -14.64 -9.72
CA ALA A 178 -39.74 -16.01 -10.25
C ALA A 178 -38.33 -16.30 -10.79
N ASN A 179 -37.61 -15.25 -11.19
CA ASN A 179 -36.28 -15.31 -11.79
C ASN A 179 -35.25 -16.09 -10.96
N ARG A 180 -35.31 -16.02 -9.62
CA ARG A 180 -34.38 -16.74 -8.75
C ARG A 180 -34.59 -18.25 -8.78
N GLN A 181 -35.83 -18.72 -8.72
CA GLN A 181 -36.11 -20.16 -8.82
C GLN A 181 -35.73 -20.67 -10.22
N ALA A 182 -36.10 -19.90 -11.26
CA ALA A 182 -35.78 -20.22 -12.64
C ALA A 182 -34.27 -20.36 -12.90
N LEU A 183 -33.43 -19.58 -12.21
CA LEU A 183 -31.97 -19.71 -12.25
C LEU A 183 -31.51 -21.11 -11.81
N PHE A 184 -31.94 -21.57 -10.63
CA PHE A 184 -31.49 -22.83 -10.07
C PHE A 184 -32.09 -24.04 -10.81
N ASP A 185 -33.34 -23.94 -11.26
CA ASP A 185 -33.96 -24.95 -12.11
C ASP A 185 -33.21 -25.08 -13.45
N ALA A 186 -32.84 -23.96 -14.07
CA ALA A 186 -32.06 -23.97 -15.30
C ALA A 186 -30.65 -24.56 -15.08
N LEU A 187 -29.98 -24.21 -13.99
CA LEU A 187 -28.66 -24.77 -13.66
C LEU A 187 -28.70 -26.29 -13.49
N ASP A 188 -29.70 -26.83 -12.76
CA ASP A 188 -29.88 -28.28 -12.63
C ASP A 188 -30.11 -28.95 -14.00
N GLN A 189 -31.04 -28.39 -14.79
CA GLN A 189 -31.35 -28.90 -16.12
C GLN A 189 -30.13 -28.90 -17.04
N VAL A 190 -29.32 -27.83 -17.02
CA VAL A 190 -28.10 -27.74 -17.82
C VAL A 190 -27.08 -28.79 -17.36
N ARG A 191 -26.87 -29.00 -16.07
CA ARG A 191 -25.94 -30.03 -15.56
C ARG A 191 -26.36 -31.45 -15.95
N ARG A 192 -27.65 -31.76 -15.86
CA ARG A 192 -28.20 -33.05 -16.29
C ARG A 192 -28.00 -33.27 -17.79
N LEU A 193 -28.31 -32.25 -18.59
CA LEU A 193 -28.04 -32.25 -20.02
C LEU A 193 -26.54 -32.39 -20.32
N TRP A 194 -25.66 -31.75 -19.54
CA TRP A 194 -24.20 -31.85 -19.70
C TRP A 194 -23.71 -33.28 -19.53
N ARG A 195 -24.24 -34.02 -18.55
CA ARG A 195 -23.98 -35.45 -18.34
C ARG A 195 -24.62 -36.38 -19.39
N GLY A 196 -25.37 -35.83 -20.34
CA GLY A 196 -26.09 -36.58 -21.37
C GLY A 196 -27.36 -37.27 -20.87
N GLU A 197 -27.88 -36.87 -19.70
CA GLU A 197 -29.18 -37.31 -19.21
C GLU A 197 -30.31 -36.71 -20.07
N ALA A 198 -31.46 -37.39 -20.05
CA ALA A 198 -32.68 -36.83 -20.63
C ALA A 198 -33.31 -35.81 -19.67
N VAL A 199 -33.64 -34.62 -20.17
CA VAL A 199 -34.40 -33.59 -19.45
C VAL A 199 -35.69 -33.31 -20.21
N GLU A 200 -36.81 -33.28 -19.49
CA GLU A 200 -38.13 -33.08 -20.09
C GLU A 200 -38.48 -31.60 -20.22
N PHE A 201 -38.95 -31.20 -21.40
CA PHE A 201 -39.46 -29.85 -21.67
C PHE A 201 -40.90 -29.94 -22.21
N PRO A 202 -41.78 -28.99 -21.87
CA PRO A 202 -43.17 -29.02 -22.33
C PRO A 202 -43.26 -28.76 -23.85
N ARG A 203 -44.05 -29.57 -24.54
CA ARG A 203 -44.51 -29.30 -25.91
C ARG A 203 -45.61 -28.23 -25.90
N LYS A 204 -46.03 -27.80 -27.09
CA LYS A 204 -47.13 -26.83 -27.27
C LYS A 204 -48.42 -27.24 -26.56
N ASP A 205 -48.69 -28.55 -26.45
CA ASP A 205 -49.84 -29.13 -25.78
C ASP A 205 -49.62 -29.38 -24.27
N GLY A 206 -48.46 -28.99 -23.74
CA GLY A 206 -48.08 -29.18 -22.33
C GLY A 206 -47.49 -30.56 -22.02
N GLN A 207 -47.48 -31.50 -22.96
CA GLN A 207 -46.91 -32.84 -22.72
C GLN A 207 -45.38 -32.77 -22.61
N PRO A 208 -44.75 -33.49 -21.67
CA PRO A 208 -43.30 -33.50 -21.54
C PRO A 208 -42.64 -34.19 -22.74
N PHE A 209 -41.51 -33.65 -23.18
CA PHE A 209 -40.66 -34.24 -24.21
C PHE A 209 -39.21 -34.29 -23.75
N ALA A 210 -38.65 -35.50 -23.72
CA ALA A 210 -37.28 -35.75 -23.32
C ALA A 210 -36.28 -35.25 -24.38
N VAL A 211 -35.40 -34.34 -23.98
CA VAL A 211 -34.31 -33.79 -24.79
C VAL A 211 -32.97 -34.21 -24.20
N LYS A 212 -31.98 -34.46 -25.08
CA LYS A 212 -30.57 -34.70 -24.74
C LYS A 212 -29.69 -33.79 -25.61
N THR A 213 -28.53 -33.40 -25.11
CA THR A 213 -27.54 -32.59 -25.83
C THR A 213 -26.75 -33.39 -26.86
N GLN A 214 -26.47 -32.75 -28.01
CA GLN A 214 -25.54 -33.22 -29.05
C GLN A 214 -24.86 -31.99 -29.70
N PRO A 215 -23.51 -31.97 -29.90
CA PRO A 215 -22.56 -32.97 -29.44
C PRO A 215 -22.46 -32.97 -27.90
N ARG A 216 -22.00 -34.09 -27.34
CA ARG A 216 -21.73 -34.15 -25.91
C ARG A 216 -20.46 -33.37 -25.56
N PRO A 217 -20.41 -32.70 -24.40
CA PRO A 217 -19.17 -32.15 -23.87
C PRO A 217 -18.10 -33.24 -23.69
N VAL A 218 -16.83 -32.82 -23.72
CA VAL A 218 -15.67 -33.62 -23.35
C VAL A 218 -15.57 -33.74 -21.83
N SER A 219 -15.87 -32.66 -21.10
CA SER A 219 -15.93 -32.66 -19.64
C SER A 219 -17.13 -33.45 -19.11
N ALA A 220 -16.89 -34.27 -18.07
CA ALA A 220 -17.93 -35.12 -17.49
C ALA A 220 -18.96 -34.31 -16.67
N GLU A 221 -18.52 -33.23 -16.04
CA GLU A 221 -19.35 -32.33 -15.24
C GLU A 221 -19.07 -30.90 -15.69
N LEU A 222 -20.11 -30.07 -15.58
CA LEU A 222 -20.00 -28.64 -15.86
C LEU A 222 -19.39 -27.91 -14.66
N GLU A 223 -18.30 -27.17 -14.90
CA GLU A 223 -17.81 -26.16 -13.96
C GLU A 223 -18.76 -24.95 -13.98
N ALA A 224 -19.54 -24.78 -12.91
CA ALA A 224 -20.61 -23.78 -12.85
C ALA A 224 -20.47 -22.82 -11.66
N TRP A 225 -20.72 -21.54 -11.89
CA TRP A 225 -20.79 -20.49 -10.89
C TRP A 225 -22.22 -19.97 -10.75
N VAL A 226 -22.59 -19.57 -9.55
CA VAL A 226 -23.79 -18.76 -9.30
C VAL A 226 -23.34 -17.31 -9.09
N THR A 227 -23.82 -16.42 -9.93
CA THR A 227 -23.54 -14.99 -9.84
C THR A 227 -24.46 -14.34 -8.83
N THR A 228 -23.87 -13.80 -7.76
CA THR A 228 -24.64 -13.18 -6.68
C THR A 228 -23.83 -12.12 -5.95
N ALA A 229 -24.49 -11.06 -5.50
CA ALA A 229 -23.90 -10.00 -4.70
C ALA A 229 -24.61 -9.89 -3.35
N GLY A 230 -25.88 -9.46 -3.36
CA GLY A 230 -26.57 -9.02 -2.15
C GLY A 230 -27.09 -10.13 -1.22
N ASN A 231 -27.84 -11.08 -1.75
CA ASN A 231 -28.71 -11.94 -0.94
C ASN A 231 -27.95 -13.13 -0.32
N PRO A 232 -27.79 -13.21 1.03
CA PRO A 232 -27.07 -14.31 1.68
C PRO A 232 -27.70 -15.70 1.43
N GLU A 233 -29.01 -15.78 1.17
CA GLU A 233 -29.63 -17.08 0.90
C GLU A 233 -29.24 -17.64 -0.47
N THR A 234 -28.97 -16.77 -1.45
CA THR A 234 -28.44 -17.22 -2.76
C THR A 234 -27.04 -17.83 -2.61
N TRP A 235 -26.22 -17.33 -1.69
CA TRP A 235 -24.92 -17.92 -1.37
C TRP A 235 -25.07 -19.31 -0.73
N ARG A 236 -26.04 -19.49 0.18
CA ARG A 236 -26.34 -20.81 0.77
C ARG A 236 -26.84 -21.80 -0.27
N GLU A 237 -27.76 -21.37 -1.15
CA GLU A 237 -28.27 -22.22 -2.22
C GLU A 237 -27.18 -22.65 -3.21
N ALA A 238 -26.27 -21.73 -3.58
CA ALA A 238 -25.10 -22.07 -4.38
C ALA A 238 -24.24 -23.14 -3.71
N GLY A 239 -24.02 -23.02 -2.39
CA GLY A 239 -23.30 -24.02 -1.61
C GLY A 239 -24.01 -25.37 -1.54
N ARG A 240 -25.33 -25.38 -1.28
CA ARG A 240 -26.13 -26.63 -1.25
C ARG A 240 -26.09 -27.37 -2.59
N MET A 241 -26.13 -26.63 -3.70
CA MET A 241 -26.05 -27.18 -5.05
C MET A 241 -24.63 -27.58 -5.49
N GLY A 242 -23.60 -27.28 -4.70
CA GLY A 242 -22.21 -27.52 -5.10
C GLY A 242 -21.87 -26.72 -6.37
N ALA A 243 -22.07 -25.41 -6.36
CA ALA A 243 -21.64 -24.50 -7.42
C ALA A 243 -20.58 -23.53 -6.87
N ASN A 244 -19.69 -23.05 -7.73
CA ASN A 244 -18.80 -21.94 -7.43
C ASN A 244 -19.61 -20.63 -7.25
N VAL A 245 -19.00 -19.58 -6.73
CA VAL A 245 -19.64 -18.26 -6.59
C VAL A 245 -18.88 -17.21 -7.38
N LEU A 246 -19.59 -16.42 -8.18
CA LEU A 246 -19.07 -15.22 -8.85
C LEU A 246 -19.71 -13.99 -8.22
N THR A 247 -18.90 -13.02 -7.78
CA THR A 247 -19.40 -11.82 -7.09
C THR A 247 -18.53 -10.58 -7.37
N HIS A 248 -18.85 -9.43 -6.77
CA HIS A 248 -18.15 -8.16 -6.96
C HIS A 248 -18.20 -7.28 -5.70
N LEU A 249 -17.32 -6.26 -5.62
CA LEU A 249 -17.34 -5.26 -4.54
C LEU A 249 -18.24 -4.05 -4.80
N LEU A 250 -18.84 -3.92 -5.99
CA LEU A 250 -19.81 -2.86 -6.26
C LEU A 250 -20.99 -2.99 -5.27
N GLY A 251 -21.15 -2.02 -4.37
CA GLY A 251 -22.22 -2.06 -3.37
C GLY A 251 -21.95 -2.85 -2.11
N GLN A 252 -20.75 -3.40 -1.94
CA GLN A 252 -20.43 -4.28 -0.83
C GLN A 252 -19.04 -3.95 -0.27
N SER A 253 -18.90 -4.03 1.05
CA SER A 253 -17.59 -4.01 1.70
C SER A 253 -16.94 -5.39 1.70
N ILE A 254 -15.61 -5.43 1.79
CA ILE A 254 -14.84 -6.67 1.96
C ILE A 254 -15.35 -7.48 3.16
N THR A 255 -15.70 -6.80 4.26
CA THR A 255 -16.26 -7.45 5.46
C THR A 255 -17.59 -8.15 5.18
N GLU A 256 -18.51 -7.51 4.46
CA GLU A 256 -19.80 -8.12 4.07
C GLU A 256 -19.60 -9.33 3.16
N VAL A 257 -18.62 -9.28 2.25
CA VAL A 257 -18.28 -10.42 1.39
C VAL A 257 -17.67 -11.56 2.22
N SER A 258 -16.74 -11.26 3.14
CA SER A 258 -16.16 -12.24 4.08
C SER A 258 -17.24 -13.04 4.81
N ASP A 259 -18.27 -12.37 5.33
CA ASP A 259 -19.33 -13.06 6.07
C ASP A 259 -20.20 -13.95 5.18
N LYS A 260 -20.40 -13.56 3.92
CA LYS A 260 -21.11 -14.39 2.92
C LYS A 260 -20.27 -15.59 2.45
N VAL A 261 -18.96 -15.43 2.30
CA VAL A 261 -18.03 -16.53 2.00
C VAL A 261 -18.13 -17.60 3.09
N LYS A 262 -18.10 -17.22 4.37
CA LYS A 262 -18.29 -18.16 5.49
C LYS A 262 -19.61 -18.93 5.40
N LEU A 263 -20.72 -18.24 5.08
CA LEU A 263 -22.03 -18.87 4.91
C LEU A 263 -22.04 -19.88 3.75
N TYR A 264 -21.39 -19.54 2.64
CA TYR A 264 -21.28 -20.41 1.47
C TYR A 264 -20.44 -21.66 1.75
N ARG A 265 -19.27 -21.50 2.38
CA ARG A 265 -18.41 -22.63 2.77
C ARG A 265 -19.11 -23.58 3.75
N ALA A 266 -19.86 -23.02 4.71
CA ALA A 266 -20.66 -23.83 5.64
C ALA A 266 -21.76 -24.61 4.90
N ALA A 267 -22.47 -23.95 3.98
CA ALA A 267 -23.53 -24.60 3.20
C ALA A 267 -23.00 -25.72 2.28
N LEU A 268 -21.79 -25.59 1.73
CA LEU A 268 -21.11 -26.66 1.00
C LEU A 268 -20.88 -27.88 1.90
N ALA A 269 -20.27 -27.67 3.07
CA ALA A 269 -19.96 -28.74 4.01
C ALA A 269 -21.22 -29.45 4.54
N GLU A 270 -22.27 -28.68 4.88
CA GLU A 270 -23.56 -29.23 5.32
C GLU A 270 -24.25 -30.10 4.25
N ALA A 271 -24.06 -29.75 2.98
CA ALA A 271 -24.59 -30.52 1.85
C ALA A 271 -23.69 -31.70 1.42
N GLY A 272 -22.57 -31.93 2.11
CA GLY A 272 -21.65 -33.05 1.84
C GLY A 272 -20.63 -32.79 0.73
N HIS A 273 -20.47 -31.54 0.29
CA HIS A 273 -19.43 -31.14 -0.66
C HIS A 273 -18.14 -30.80 0.07
N ASP A 274 -16.98 -31.14 -0.52
CA ASP A 274 -15.68 -30.69 -0.04
C ASP A 274 -15.47 -29.21 -0.41
N PRO A 275 -15.46 -28.27 0.57
CA PRO A 275 -15.39 -26.85 0.26
C PRO A 275 -14.12 -26.41 -0.46
N SER A 276 -13.03 -27.18 -0.37
CA SER A 276 -11.75 -26.88 -1.02
C SER A 276 -11.78 -27.05 -2.55
N ARG A 277 -12.79 -27.75 -3.07
CA ARG A 277 -12.97 -27.98 -4.52
C ARG A 277 -13.75 -26.89 -5.24
N PHE A 278 -14.27 -25.91 -4.49
CA PHE A 278 -15.11 -24.85 -5.03
C PHE A 278 -14.47 -23.49 -4.89
N LYS A 279 -14.78 -22.59 -5.81
CA LYS A 279 -14.14 -21.27 -5.93
C LYS A 279 -15.11 -20.15 -5.60
N VAL A 280 -14.61 -19.13 -4.91
CA VAL A 280 -15.20 -17.79 -4.89
C VAL A 280 -14.36 -16.88 -5.77
N THR A 281 -14.94 -16.48 -6.89
CA THR A 281 -14.35 -15.56 -7.87
C THR A 281 -14.88 -14.15 -7.64
N LEU A 282 -13.97 -13.19 -7.42
CA LEU A 282 -14.31 -11.79 -7.18
C LEU A 282 -13.95 -10.92 -8.39
N MET A 283 -14.96 -10.31 -9.01
CA MET A 283 -14.79 -9.39 -10.13
C MET A 283 -14.38 -8.00 -9.63
N LEU A 284 -13.25 -7.50 -10.13
CA LEU A 284 -12.71 -6.19 -9.79
C LEU A 284 -12.36 -5.41 -11.05
N HIS A 285 -12.82 -4.17 -11.16
CA HIS A 285 -12.28 -3.26 -12.18
C HIS A 285 -10.80 -3.09 -11.94
N THR A 286 -10.01 -3.28 -13.01
CA THR A 286 -8.56 -3.44 -12.89
C THR A 286 -7.82 -2.53 -13.87
N PHE A 287 -6.93 -1.69 -13.34
CA PHE A 287 -5.91 -1.00 -14.13
C PHE A 287 -4.72 -0.61 -13.26
N LEU A 288 -3.53 -1.08 -13.64
CA LEU A 288 -2.29 -0.81 -12.92
C LEU A 288 -1.31 -0.02 -13.79
N ALA A 289 -0.55 0.88 -13.17
CA ALA A 289 0.48 1.68 -13.82
C ALA A 289 1.75 1.76 -12.95
N ALA A 290 2.80 2.43 -13.46
CA ALA A 290 4.06 2.61 -12.75
C ALA A 290 3.91 3.45 -11.47
N ASP A 291 2.97 4.40 -11.48
CA ASP A 291 2.62 5.22 -10.33
C ASP A 291 1.09 5.34 -10.18
N ARG A 292 0.66 5.61 -8.95
CA ARG A 292 -0.77 5.65 -8.59
C ARG A 292 -1.52 6.81 -9.27
N GLU A 293 -0.85 7.93 -9.54
CA GLU A 293 -1.48 9.10 -10.17
C GLU A 293 -1.81 8.81 -11.64
N THR A 294 -0.89 8.19 -12.38
CA THR A 294 -1.13 7.72 -13.75
C THR A 294 -2.30 6.73 -13.79
N ALA A 295 -2.32 5.73 -12.90
CA ALA A 295 -3.42 4.77 -12.83
C ALA A 295 -4.77 5.46 -12.59
N ARG A 296 -4.79 6.45 -11.69
CA ARG A 296 -5.98 7.24 -11.35
C ARG A 296 -6.47 8.06 -12.54
N GLU A 297 -5.61 8.81 -13.20
CA GLU A 297 -6.01 9.67 -14.32
C GLU A 297 -6.53 8.85 -15.51
N VAL A 298 -5.87 7.72 -15.84
CA VAL A 298 -6.32 6.85 -16.94
C VAL A 298 -7.67 6.20 -16.65
N ALA A 299 -7.89 5.73 -15.41
CA ALA A 299 -9.12 5.04 -15.05
C ALA A 299 -10.32 5.98 -14.79
N ARG A 300 -10.08 7.25 -14.47
CA ARG A 300 -11.09 8.18 -13.95
C ARG A 300 -12.30 8.35 -14.86
N GLU A 301 -12.10 8.88 -16.07
CA GLU A 301 -13.24 9.17 -16.95
C GLU A 301 -13.93 7.91 -17.47
N PRO A 302 -13.21 6.85 -17.90
CA PRO A 302 -13.83 5.58 -18.26
C PRO A 302 -14.70 5.01 -17.14
N MET A 303 -14.19 5.01 -15.89
CA MET A 303 -14.94 4.49 -14.75
C MET A 303 -16.15 5.37 -14.40
N LYS A 304 -16.04 6.70 -14.50
CA LYS A 304 -17.19 7.60 -14.32
C LYS A 304 -18.25 7.38 -15.38
N SER A 305 -17.86 7.20 -16.63
CA SER A 305 -18.77 6.85 -17.73
C SER A 305 -19.49 5.53 -17.45
N TYR A 306 -18.75 4.51 -17.00
CA TYR A 306 -19.30 3.24 -16.56
C TYR A 306 -20.32 3.41 -15.41
N LEU A 307 -19.94 4.13 -14.34
CA LEU A 307 -20.82 4.39 -13.19
C LEU A 307 -22.06 5.21 -13.56
N ARG A 308 -21.94 6.18 -14.48
CA ARG A 308 -23.04 7.01 -14.99
C ARG A 308 -24.07 6.16 -15.72
N SER A 309 -23.61 5.29 -16.61
CA SER A 309 -24.46 4.33 -17.31
C SER A 309 -25.14 3.38 -16.31
N ALA A 310 -24.42 2.92 -15.28
CA ALA A 310 -24.96 2.02 -14.26
C ALA A 310 -25.99 2.72 -13.35
N ALA A 311 -25.78 4.00 -13.03
CA ALA A 311 -26.69 4.81 -12.21
C ALA A 311 -28.07 5.00 -12.87
N GLY A 312 -28.13 5.11 -14.21
CA GLY A 312 -29.38 5.18 -14.98
C GLY A 312 -30.31 3.98 -14.78
N LEU A 313 -29.74 2.81 -14.48
CA LEU A 313 -30.46 1.57 -14.19
C LEU A 313 -30.88 1.43 -12.73
N ILE A 314 -30.29 2.25 -11.85
CA ILE A 314 -30.37 2.14 -10.39
C ILE A 314 -31.44 3.08 -9.81
N LYS A 315 -32.45 3.45 -10.62
CA LYS A 315 -33.67 4.09 -10.09
C LYS A 315 -34.41 3.25 -9.05
N GLN A 316 -34.19 1.93 -8.99
CA GLN A 316 -34.78 1.02 -7.99
C GLN A 316 -33.81 0.50 -6.92
N TYR A 317 -32.49 0.71 -7.08
CA TYR A 317 -31.47 0.11 -6.22
C TYR A 317 -30.38 1.11 -5.77
N ALA A 318 -30.72 2.39 -5.61
CA ALA A 318 -29.79 3.45 -5.19
C ALA A 318 -28.95 3.10 -3.94
N TRP A 319 -29.40 2.10 -3.16
CA TRP A 319 -28.76 1.59 -1.95
C TRP A 319 -27.66 0.54 -2.21
N ALA A 320 -27.47 0.09 -3.44
CA ALA A 320 -26.32 -0.73 -3.86
C ALA A 320 -25.04 0.10 -4.08
N PHE A 321 -25.02 1.36 -3.65
CA PHE A 321 -23.84 2.19 -3.59
C PHE A 321 -23.69 2.71 -2.15
N PRO A 322 -22.59 2.40 -1.44
CA PRO A 322 -22.40 2.82 -0.04
C PRO A 322 -22.39 4.35 0.14
N ALA A 323 -22.23 5.11 -0.95
CA ALA A 323 -22.32 6.57 -0.99
C ALA A 323 -23.73 7.11 -0.66
N PHE A 324 -24.79 6.29 -0.74
CA PHE A 324 -26.20 6.73 -0.60
C PHE A 324 -26.95 6.02 0.55
N LYS A 325 -26.31 5.82 1.71
CA LYS A 325 -27.01 5.27 2.90
C LYS A 325 -28.23 6.11 3.28
N LYS A 326 -29.28 5.42 3.75
CA LYS A 326 -30.61 5.95 4.09
C LYS A 326 -30.54 7.01 5.21
N PRO A 327 -31.11 8.23 5.02
CA PRO A 327 -31.25 9.21 6.10
C PRO A 327 -32.21 8.72 7.19
N GLN A 328 -31.92 9.02 8.46
CA GLN A 328 -32.90 8.82 9.55
C GLN A 328 -34.14 9.69 9.30
N GLY A 329 -35.31 9.07 9.18
CA GLY A 329 -36.61 9.75 9.09
C GLY A 329 -37.39 9.59 7.78
N VAL A 330 -36.85 8.93 6.74
CA VAL A 330 -37.56 8.74 5.45
C VAL A 330 -38.29 7.39 5.42
N ALA A 331 -39.63 7.44 5.33
CA ALA A 331 -40.49 6.26 5.38
C ALA A 331 -40.58 5.51 4.04
N ASN A 332 -40.52 6.20 2.89
CA ASN A 332 -40.58 5.58 1.57
C ASN A 332 -39.36 5.98 0.69
N PRO A 333 -38.47 5.05 0.35
CA PRO A 333 -37.22 5.33 -0.37
C PRO A 333 -37.30 5.64 -1.88
N MET A 334 -38.49 5.62 -2.50
CA MET A 334 -38.70 5.82 -3.95
C MET A 334 -38.76 7.30 -4.37
N ASP A 335 -38.59 8.24 -3.44
CA ASP A 335 -38.80 9.67 -3.67
C ASP A 335 -37.51 10.45 -4.02
N ILE A 336 -36.35 9.79 -4.13
CA ILE A 336 -35.08 10.45 -4.54
C ILE A 336 -34.84 10.20 -6.04
N ASP A 337 -35.19 11.18 -6.88
CA ASP A 337 -34.95 11.12 -8.32
C ASP A 337 -33.56 11.67 -8.67
N LEU A 338 -32.62 10.77 -9.02
CA LEU A 338 -31.30 11.15 -9.55
C LEU A 338 -31.40 11.94 -10.87
N GLY A 339 -32.53 11.86 -11.59
CA GLY A 339 -32.81 12.67 -12.79
C GLY A 339 -33.15 14.13 -12.50
N SER A 340 -33.33 14.50 -11.23
CA SER A 340 -33.56 15.89 -10.79
C SER A 340 -32.29 16.63 -10.35
N LEU A 341 -31.14 15.94 -10.32
CA LEU A 341 -29.85 16.53 -9.99
C LEU A 341 -29.35 17.41 -11.13
N ALA A 342 -28.77 18.56 -10.79
CA ALA A 342 -28.09 19.37 -11.79
C ALA A 342 -26.85 18.62 -12.34
N PRO A 343 -26.46 18.82 -13.61
CA PRO A 343 -25.35 18.07 -14.23
C PRO A 343 -24.03 18.13 -13.45
N ASP A 344 -23.76 19.26 -12.80
CA ASP A 344 -22.62 19.47 -11.91
C ASP A 344 -22.69 18.68 -10.60
N GLU A 345 -23.89 18.53 -10.02
CA GLU A 345 -24.11 17.69 -8.83
C GLU A 345 -23.90 16.20 -9.13
N LEU A 346 -24.40 15.73 -10.27
CA LEU A 346 -24.19 14.36 -10.74
C LEU A 346 -22.71 14.07 -11.00
N GLU A 347 -22.01 15.01 -11.63
CA GLU A 347 -20.58 14.88 -11.93
C GLU A 347 -19.72 14.82 -10.66
N ALA A 348 -20.03 15.63 -9.65
CA ALA A 348 -19.35 15.58 -8.36
C ALA A 348 -19.60 14.25 -7.61
N ILE A 349 -20.83 13.72 -7.69
CA ILE A 349 -21.18 12.40 -7.14
C ILE A 349 -20.38 11.30 -7.83
N LEU A 350 -20.26 11.35 -9.17
CA LEU A 350 -19.50 10.37 -9.94
C LEU A 350 -18.01 10.44 -9.64
N ASP A 351 -17.44 11.64 -9.51
CA ASP A 351 -16.05 11.83 -9.09
C ASP A 351 -15.80 11.24 -7.70
N PHE A 352 -16.69 11.49 -6.74
CA PHE A 352 -16.59 10.91 -5.39
C PHE A 352 -16.73 9.38 -5.41
N ALA A 353 -17.70 8.87 -6.18
CA ALA A 353 -17.89 7.44 -6.35
C ALA A 353 -16.67 6.77 -6.98
N PHE A 354 -16.06 7.40 -8.01
CA PHE A 354 -14.81 6.95 -8.61
C PHE A 354 -13.68 6.91 -7.58
N LEU A 355 -13.43 7.99 -6.83
CA LEU A 355 -12.35 8.04 -5.86
C LEU A 355 -12.50 6.94 -4.81
N ARG A 356 -13.68 6.80 -4.23
CA ARG A 356 -13.95 5.72 -3.27
C ARG A 356 -13.76 4.34 -3.90
N TYR A 357 -14.18 4.16 -5.16
CA TYR A 357 -14.04 2.89 -5.84
C TYR A 357 -12.57 2.55 -6.16
N PHE A 358 -11.80 3.54 -6.61
CA PHE A 358 -10.37 3.45 -6.88
C PHE A 358 -9.60 3.05 -5.61
N GLU A 359 -9.96 3.65 -4.47
CA GLU A 359 -9.31 3.43 -3.18
C GLU A 359 -9.75 2.11 -2.50
N ASP A 360 -11.04 1.78 -2.53
CA ASP A 360 -11.63 0.76 -1.65
C ASP A 360 -12.11 -0.52 -2.35
N SER A 361 -12.37 -0.50 -3.67
CA SER A 361 -13.21 -1.54 -4.31
C SER A 361 -12.69 -2.10 -5.62
N GLY A 362 -11.72 -1.48 -6.28
CA GLY A 362 -11.07 -2.01 -7.47
C GLY A 362 -9.65 -2.51 -7.22
N LEU A 363 -9.06 -3.07 -8.28
CA LEU A 363 -7.65 -3.42 -8.34
C LEU A 363 -6.90 -2.34 -9.15
N PHE A 364 -6.69 -1.20 -8.50
CA PHE A 364 -6.09 -0.01 -9.10
C PHE A 364 -4.79 0.39 -8.41
N GLY A 365 -3.97 1.18 -9.10
CA GLY A 365 -2.75 1.79 -8.53
C GLY A 365 -1.48 1.15 -9.08
N THR A 366 -0.52 0.89 -8.20
CA THR A 366 0.75 0.24 -8.55
C THR A 366 0.68 -1.28 -8.33
N VAL A 367 1.74 -2.00 -8.71
CA VAL A 367 1.92 -3.42 -8.37
C VAL A 367 1.84 -3.63 -6.85
N GLU A 368 2.42 -2.73 -6.05
CA GLU A 368 2.42 -2.83 -4.58
C GLU A 368 1.00 -2.69 -4.00
N ASP A 369 0.23 -1.72 -4.50
CA ASP A 369 -1.18 -1.52 -4.11
C ASP A 369 -2.02 -2.78 -4.42
N ALA A 370 -1.80 -3.36 -5.61
CA ALA A 370 -2.51 -4.55 -6.04
C ALA A 370 -2.11 -5.80 -5.26
N VAL A 371 -0.83 -6.01 -4.96
CA VAL A 371 -0.37 -7.10 -4.09
C VAL A 371 -1.03 -7.00 -2.73
N LYS A 372 -1.03 -5.81 -2.11
CA LYS A 372 -1.71 -5.61 -0.81
C LYS A 372 -3.20 -5.98 -0.89
N ARG A 373 -3.90 -5.53 -1.94
CA ARG A 373 -5.32 -5.87 -2.14
C ARG A 373 -5.51 -7.39 -2.26
N VAL A 374 -4.68 -8.08 -3.03
CA VAL A 374 -4.79 -9.54 -3.21
C VAL A 374 -4.64 -10.27 -1.88
N GLU A 375 -3.74 -9.82 -1.00
CA GLU A 375 -3.58 -10.42 0.32
C GLU A 375 -4.78 -10.17 1.25
N GLU A 376 -5.40 -8.99 1.18
CA GLU A 376 -6.68 -8.73 1.86
C GLU A 376 -7.77 -9.71 1.38
N LEU A 377 -7.79 -10.05 0.08
CA LEU A 377 -8.75 -10.99 -0.49
C LEU A 377 -8.46 -12.44 -0.11
N LYS A 378 -7.19 -12.86 -0.11
CA LYS A 378 -6.79 -14.19 0.38
C LYS A 378 -7.18 -14.40 1.84
N ALA A 379 -7.06 -13.35 2.67
CA ALA A 379 -7.43 -13.38 4.08
C ALA A 379 -8.93 -13.63 4.31
N ILE A 380 -9.78 -13.29 3.34
CA ILE A 380 -11.23 -13.53 3.40
C ILE A 380 -11.70 -14.70 2.52
N ASP A 381 -10.79 -15.60 2.18
CA ASP A 381 -11.08 -16.87 1.50
C ASP A 381 -11.62 -16.73 0.06
N ILE A 382 -11.18 -15.68 -0.64
CA ILE A 382 -11.34 -15.54 -2.10
C ILE A 382 -10.28 -16.38 -2.81
N ASP A 383 -10.67 -17.05 -3.90
CA ASP A 383 -9.81 -17.97 -4.66
C ASP A 383 -9.31 -17.40 -5.98
N GLU A 384 -10.12 -16.52 -6.59
CA GLU A 384 -9.85 -15.97 -7.92
C GLU A 384 -10.21 -14.48 -7.99
N VAL A 385 -9.31 -13.67 -8.56
CA VAL A 385 -9.62 -12.31 -9.01
C VAL A 385 -9.95 -12.33 -10.50
N ALA A 386 -11.19 -11.98 -10.84
CA ALA A 386 -11.60 -11.74 -12.22
C ALA A 386 -11.36 -10.26 -12.57
N CYS A 387 -10.28 -9.99 -13.28
CA CYS A 387 -9.85 -8.65 -13.68
C CYS A 387 -10.76 -8.11 -14.78
N LEU A 388 -11.71 -7.24 -14.41
CA LEU A 388 -12.60 -6.56 -15.34
C LEU A 388 -11.85 -5.40 -15.99
N ILE A 389 -11.61 -5.49 -17.30
CA ILE A 389 -10.65 -4.61 -18.01
C ILE A 389 -11.27 -3.78 -19.16
N ASP A 390 -12.54 -4.01 -19.52
CA ASP A 390 -13.18 -3.45 -20.72
C ASP A 390 -14.26 -2.40 -20.40
N TYR A 391 -13.97 -1.50 -19.47
CA TYR A 391 -14.88 -0.45 -19.01
C TYR A 391 -14.60 0.93 -19.66
N GLY A 392 -13.96 0.95 -20.83
CA GLY A 392 -13.79 2.16 -21.66
C GLY A 392 -12.37 2.73 -21.74
N ILE A 393 -11.37 2.02 -21.19
CA ILE A 393 -9.95 2.36 -21.39
C ILE A 393 -9.52 1.90 -22.80
N PRO A 394 -8.75 2.69 -23.58
CA PRO A 394 -8.30 2.29 -24.91
C PRO A 394 -7.53 0.95 -24.91
N THR A 395 -7.80 0.10 -25.89
CA THR A 395 -7.24 -1.27 -25.99
C THR A 395 -5.74 -1.34 -25.77
N ALA A 396 -4.95 -0.51 -26.45
CA ALA A 396 -3.50 -0.51 -26.31
C ALA A 396 -3.03 -0.20 -24.87
N VAL A 397 -3.75 0.69 -24.18
CA VAL A 397 -3.45 1.07 -22.79
C VAL A 397 -3.81 -0.06 -21.83
N VAL A 398 -4.94 -0.73 -22.05
CA VAL A 398 -5.33 -1.92 -21.28
C VAL A 398 -4.31 -3.04 -21.42
N LEU A 399 -3.86 -3.34 -22.65
CA LEU A 399 -2.88 -4.41 -22.91
C LEU A 399 -1.53 -4.14 -22.23
N GLU A 400 -1.07 -2.88 -22.20
CA GLU A 400 0.11 -2.51 -21.42
C GLU A 400 -0.13 -2.63 -19.91
N GLY A 401 -1.32 -2.25 -19.44
CA GLY A 401 -1.76 -2.41 -18.04
C GLY A 401 -1.90 -3.87 -17.59
N LEU A 402 -2.03 -4.85 -18.50
CA LEU A 402 -2.05 -6.27 -18.14
C LEU A 402 -0.67 -6.81 -17.72
N LYS A 403 0.44 -6.18 -18.17
CA LYS A 403 1.80 -6.58 -17.76
C LYS A 403 2.04 -6.46 -16.25
N PRO A 404 1.76 -5.31 -15.60
CA PRO A 404 1.84 -5.23 -14.14
C PRO A 404 0.82 -6.13 -13.43
N VAL A 405 -0.35 -6.43 -14.02
CA VAL A 405 -1.30 -7.40 -13.43
C VAL A 405 -0.72 -8.82 -13.42
N ALA A 406 -0.07 -9.25 -14.51
CA ALA A 406 0.64 -10.53 -14.56
C ALA A 406 1.78 -10.60 -13.52
N GLU A 407 2.46 -9.48 -13.27
CA GLU A 407 3.49 -9.38 -12.24
C GLU A 407 2.91 -9.53 -10.83
N VAL A 408 1.74 -8.95 -10.55
CA VAL A 408 1.03 -9.16 -9.27
C VAL A 408 0.67 -10.63 -9.09
N LEU A 409 0.13 -11.29 -10.13
CA LEU A 409 -0.15 -12.73 -10.10
C LEU A 409 1.11 -13.53 -9.78
N ARG A 410 2.24 -13.19 -10.41
CA ARG A 410 3.53 -13.85 -10.17
C ARG A 410 4.01 -13.65 -8.73
N ILE A 411 4.01 -12.42 -8.22
CA ILE A 411 4.45 -12.08 -6.86
C ILE A 411 3.57 -12.77 -5.80
N THR A 412 2.25 -12.72 -5.99
CA THR A 412 1.30 -13.27 -5.00
C THR A 412 1.31 -14.80 -4.98
N ASN A 413 1.82 -15.45 -6.03
CA ASN A 413 1.90 -16.91 -6.14
C ASN A 413 3.33 -17.46 -6.15
N SER A 414 4.37 -16.64 -6.03
CA SER A 414 5.75 -17.12 -6.10
C SER A 414 6.15 -18.01 -4.93
N GLY A 415 5.35 -18.07 -3.85
CA GLY A 415 5.83 -18.56 -2.57
C GLY A 415 7.08 -17.79 -2.13
N ALA A 416 7.76 -18.24 -1.08
CA ALA A 416 8.99 -17.61 -0.59
C ALA A 416 10.20 -17.65 -1.57
N GLU A 417 10.00 -18.00 -2.85
CA GLU A 417 11.09 -18.18 -3.83
C GLU A 417 11.50 -16.89 -4.57
N GLY A 418 10.82 -15.76 -4.35
CA GLY A 418 11.10 -14.47 -4.98
C GLY A 418 11.42 -13.30 -4.05
N ASP A 419 11.63 -13.55 -2.75
CA ASP A 419 11.97 -12.50 -1.80
C ASP A 419 13.49 -12.20 -1.86
N ASP A 420 13.85 -11.17 -2.60
CA ASP A 420 15.23 -10.66 -2.69
C ASP A 420 15.58 -9.70 -1.53
N SER A 421 14.71 -9.54 -0.52
CA SER A 421 15.06 -8.82 0.72
C SER A 421 16.13 -9.56 1.52
N MET A 422 16.75 -8.88 2.48
CA MET A 422 17.72 -9.50 3.40
C MET A 422 17.16 -10.76 4.09
N ALA A 423 15.88 -10.74 4.49
CA ALA A 423 15.23 -11.89 5.13
C ALA A 423 15.07 -13.05 4.14
N GLY A 424 14.59 -12.76 2.93
CA GLY A 424 14.41 -13.74 1.86
C GLY A 424 15.73 -14.38 1.41
N LEU A 425 16.78 -13.58 1.23
CA LEU A 425 18.13 -14.08 0.92
C LEU A 425 18.67 -15.02 2.01
N ILE A 426 18.49 -14.66 3.28
CA ILE A 426 18.90 -15.51 4.42
C ILE A 426 18.18 -16.85 4.39
N GLN A 427 16.87 -16.85 4.11
CA GLN A 427 16.05 -18.05 4.05
C GLN A 427 16.38 -18.91 2.82
N ARG A 428 16.37 -18.31 1.63
CA ARG A 428 16.58 -18.97 0.33
C ARG A 428 17.92 -19.68 0.26
N HIS A 429 18.98 -19.04 0.74
CA HIS A 429 20.34 -19.56 0.61
C HIS A 429 20.85 -20.27 1.88
N ASN A 430 19.99 -20.44 2.90
CA ASN A 430 20.38 -20.99 4.20
C ASN A 430 21.62 -20.29 4.76
N VAL A 431 21.59 -18.96 4.79
CA VAL A 431 22.73 -18.15 5.23
C VAL A 431 23.10 -18.52 6.66
N THR A 432 24.41 -18.70 6.88
CA THR A 432 24.99 -19.09 8.18
C THR A 432 25.89 -18.00 8.76
N HIS A 433 26.42 -17.12 7.91
CA HIS A 433 27.33 -16.06 8.30
C HIS A 433 26.86 -14.74 7.70
N LEU A 434 26.81 -13.70 8.54
CA LEU A 434 26.47 -12.35 8.15
C LEU A 434 27.48 -11.38 8.78
N GLN A 435 28.00 -10.47 7.97
CA GLN A 435 28.78 -9.32 8.43
C GLN A 435 28.02 -8.05 8.12
N CYS A 436 27.88 -7.13 9.08
CA CYS A 436 27.21 -5.84 8.85
C CYS A 436 27.64 -4.77 9.88
N THR A 437 27.06 -3.58 9.79
CA THR A 437 27.27 -2.50 10.77
C THR A 437 26.29 -2.62 11.95
N PRO A 438 26.58 -2.04 13.13
CA PRO A 438 25.60 -1.94 14.21
C PRO A 438 24.26 -1.33 13.79
N SER A 439 24.26 -0.28 12.96
CA SER A 439 23.01 0.32 12.44
C SER A 439 22.18 -0.67 11.61
N MET A 440 22.83 -1.42 10.72
CA MET A 440 22.12 -2.42 9.90
C MET A 440 21.65 -3.59 10.76
N ALA A 441 22.47 -4.04 11.71
CA ALA A 441 22.08 -5.10 12.64
C ALA A 441 20.84 -4.70 13.46
N ARG A 442 20.75 -3.44 13.88
CA ARG A 442 19.56 -2.89 14.55
C ARG A 442 18.33 -2.93 13.65
N MET A 443 18.45 -2.43 12.42
CA MET A 443 17.37 -2.46 11.44
C MET A 443 16.84 -3.89 11.23
N LEU A 444 17.73 -4.87 11.05
CA LEU A 444 17.36 -6.28 10.86
C LEU A 444 16.74 -6.91 12.13
N ALA A 445 17.10 -6.43 13.31
CA ALA A 445 16.54 -6.92 14.58
C ALA A 445 15.16 -6.31 14.91
N GLU A 446 14.89 -5.10 14.41
CA GLU A 446 13.61 -4.40 14.54
C GLU A 446 12.57 -4.86 13.51
N ASP A 447 13.00 -5.51 12.43
CA ASP A 447 12.16 -6.11 11.39
C ASP A 447 11.79 -7.57 11.74
N ASP A 448 10.49 -7.88 11.80
CA ASP A 448 10.00 -9.20 12.27
C ASP A 448 10.39 -10.37 11.33
N GLY A 449 10.42 -10.13 10.02
CA GLY A 449 10.80 -11.13 9.01
C GLY A 449 12.28 -11.46 9.07
N ALA A 450 13.13 -10.44 9.08
CA ALA A 450 14.58 -10.53 9.24
C ALA A 450 14.94 -11.12 10.60
N ARG A 451 14.28 -10.71 11.69
CA ARG A 451 14.48 -11.28 13.02
C ARG A 451 14.29 -12.80 13.03
N THR A 452 13.26 -13.30 12.35
CA THR A 452 13.04 -14.75 12.21
C THR A 452 14.14 -15.42 11.38
N ALA A 453 14.56 -14.78 10.29
CA ALA A 453 15.63 -15.28 9.44
C ALA A 453 16.99 -15.33 10.15
N LEU A 454 17.32 -14.33 10.97
CA LEU A 454 18.58 -14.23 11.73
C LEU A 454 18.82 -15.41 12.67
N LYS A 455 17.77 -16.10 13.15
CA LYS A 455 17.88 -17.32 13.98
C LYS A 455 18.62 -18.48 13.29
N ARG A 456 18.77 -18.42 11.95
CA ARG A 456 19.49 -19.43 11.16
C ARG A 456 20.99 -19.20 11.12
N LEU A 457 21.45 -18.00 11.48
CA LEU A 457 22.86 -17.67 11.49
C LEU A 457 23.58 -18.54 12.54
N ARG A 458 24.83 -18.87 12.24
CA ARG A 458 25.78 -19.49 13.16
C ARG A 458 26.76 -18.46 13.70
N ARG A 459 27.04 -17.41 12.94
CA ARG A 459 27.98 -16.34 13.26
C ARG A 459 27.46 -15.01 12.71
N MET A 460 27.55 -13.98 13.54
CA MET A 460 27.30 -12.60 13.12
C MET A 460 28.50 -11.74 13.50
N LEU A 461 29.04 -11.04 12.51
CA LEU A 461 30.15 -10.12 12.64
C LEU A 461 29.60 -8.71 12.52
N VAL A 462 29.86 -7.89 13.53
CA VAL A 462 29.36 -6.52 13.56
C VAL A 462 30.52 -5.58 13.76
N GLY A 463 30.67 -4.59 12.90
CA GLY A 463 31.82 -3.69 12.96
C GLY A 463 31.64 -2.42 12.15
N GLY A 464 32.60 -1.52 12.26
CA GLY A 464 32.57 -0.22 11.59
C GLY A 464 31.98 0.91 12.44
N GLU A 465 31.15 0.63 13.44
CA GLU A 465 30.64 1.63 14.40
C GLU A 465 30.76 1.12 15.83
N ALA A 466 30.55 1.98 16.83
CA ALA A 466 30.49 1.56 18.23
C ALA A 466 29.29 0.62 18.45
N LEU A 467 29.56 -0.64 18.83
CA LEU A 467 28.51 -1.61 19.10
C LEU A 467 27.97 -1.44 20.53
N MET A 468 26.67 -1.16 20.66
CA MET A 468 26.01 -1.09 21.96
C MET A 468 25.81 -2.49 22.53
N GLY A 469 26.17 -2.68 23.80
CA GLY A 469 26.10 -3.98 24.47
C GLY A 469 24.68 -4.53 24.60
N ARG A 470 23.66 -3.67 24.69
CA ARG A 470 22.25 -4.10 24.61
C ARG A 470 21.91 -4.76 23.28
N LEU A 471 22.25 -4.11 22.17
CA LEU A 471 22.04 -4.65 20.82
C LEU A 471 22.82 -5.96 20.62
N ALA A 472 24.05 -6.04 21.11
CA ALA A 472 24.85 -7.26 21.05
C ALA A 472 24.20 -8.42 21.83
N GLY A 473 23.61 -8.13 23.00
CA GLY A 473 22.87 -9.12 23.79
C GLY A 473 21.58 -9.60 23.10
N ASP A 474 20.80 -8.67 22.53
CA ASP A 474 19.58 -8.99 21.79
C ASP A 474 19.88 -9.90 20.58
N LEU A 475 20.92 -9.58 19.80
CA LEU A 475 21.38 -10.37 18.66
C LEU A 475 21.95 -11.73 19.08
N ALA A 476 22.77 -11.78 20.14
CA ALA A 476 23.32 -13.03 20.65
C ALA A 476 22.22 -13.98 21.13
N GLY A 477 21.19 -13.46 21.81
CA GLY A 477 20.02 -14.22 22.21
C GLY A 477 19.19 -14.70 21.02
N LEU A 478 19.10 -13.90 19.95
CA LEU A 478 18.37 -14.27 18.74
C LEU A 478 19.05 -15.40 17.95
N ILE A 479 20.37 -15.33 17.81
CA ILE A 479 21.18 -16.27 17.04
C ILE A 479 21.54 -17.53 17.87
N GLY A 480 21.54 -17.41 19.19
CA GLY A 480 21.99 -18.47 20.09
C GLY A 480 23.51 -18.65 20.13
N ALA A 481 24.27 -17.62 19.74
CA ALA A 481 25.73 -17.61 19.74
C ALA A 481 26.28 -16.20 20.04
N PRO A 482 27.51 -16.06 20.58
CA PRO A 482 28.14 -14.76 20.76
C PRO A 482 28.27 -13.99 19.44
N VAL A 483 27.98 -12.69 19.49
CA VAL A 483 28.23 -11.74 18.39
C VAL A 483 29.71 -11.35 18.40
N LEU A 484 30.32 -11.27 17.22
CA LEU A 484 31.72 -10.86 17.07
C LEU A 484 31.78 -9.36 16.76
N ASN A 485 32.21 -8.56 17.73
CA ASN A 485 32.49 -7.13 17.53
C ASN A 485 33.85 -6.99 16.84
N MET A 486 33.86 -6.46 15.63
CA MET A 486 35.04 -6.35 14.77
C MET A 486 35.48 -4.89 14.66
N TYR A 487 36.77 -4.63 14.83
CA TYR A 487 37.34 -3.30 14.68
C TYR A 487 38.56 -3.33 13.79
N GLY A 488 38.66 -2.36 12.89
CA GLY A 488 39.83 -2.12 12.04
C GLY A 488 39.56 -0.96 11.07
N PRO A 489 40.52 -0.05 10.86
CA PRO A 489 40.49 0.89 9.75
C PRO A 489 40.89 0.22 8.42
N THR A 490 40.51 0.85 7.31
CA THR A 490 40.88 0.43 5.94
C THR A 490 42.40 0.27 5.78
N GLU A 491 43.15 1.18 6.40
CA GLU A 491 44.61 1.26 6.35
C GLU A 491 45.32 0.08 7.03
N THR A 492 44.58 -0.78 7.74
CA THR A 492 45.11 -1.98 8.40
C THR A 492 44.40 -3.26 7.95
N THR A 493 43.83 -3.24 6.74
CA THR A 493 43.23 -4.39 6.04
C THR A 493 42.01 -4.96 6.76
N ILE A 494 40.91 -4.21 6.71
CA ILE A 494 39.56 -4.60 7.15
C ILE A 494 39.44 -4.67 8.68
N TRP A 495 40.04 -5.69 9.32
CA TRP A 495 39.89 -5.96 10.75
C TRP A 495 41.26 -6.11 11.41
N SER A 496 41.41 -5.57 12.61
CA SER A 496 42.65 -5.59 13.41
C SER A 496 42.43 -6.16 14.81
N SER A 497 41.20 -6.10 15.32
CA SER A 497 40.85 -6.70 16.61
C SER A 497 39.43 -7.25 16.62
N VAL A 498 39.18 -8.17 17.56
CA VAL A 498 37.89 -8.85 17.70
C VAL A 498 37.55 -9.10 19.18
N GLU A 499 36.29 -8.91 19.53
CA GLU A 499 35.68 -9.35 20.79
C GLU A 499 34.47 -10.24 20.52
N ALA A 500 34.37 -11.37 21.21
CA ALA A 500 33.15 -12.20 21.21
C ALA A 500 32.32 -11.85 22.45
N THR A 501 31.07 -11.41 22.24
CA THR A 501 30.20 -10.91 23.32
C THR A 501 28.78 -11.48 23.26
N THR A 502 28.16 -11.65 24.42
CA THR A 502 26.73 -11.92 24.58
C THR A 502 25.99 -10.70 25.16
N GLY A 503 26.61 -9.52 25.05
CA GLY A 503 26.15 -8.27 25.64
C GLY A 503 27.16 -7.65 26.61
N ALA A 504 26.96 -6.36 26.91
CA ALA A 504 27.77 -5.59 27.85
C ALA A 504 26.98 -4.37 28.36
N ASP A 505 27.43 -3.79 29.48
CA ASP A 505 26.97 -2.47 29.89
C ASP A 505 27.65 -1.39 29.04
N GLY A 506 26.87 -0.53 28.40
CA GLY A 506 27.39 0.53 27.53
C GLY A 506 27.91 0.01 26.18
N VAL A 507 29.09 0.48 25.76
CA VAL A 507 29.71 0.12 24.47
C VAL A 507 30.55 -1.14 24.63
N VAL A 508 30.42 -2.09 23.69
CA VAL A 508 31.24 -3.29 23.64
C VAL A 508 32.69 -2.91 23.31
N ASN A 509 33.63 -3.47 24.07
CA ASN A 509 35.06 -3.29 23.84
C ASN A 509 35.48 -3.82 22.45
N ILE A 510 36.56 -3.31 21.88
CA ILE A 510 37.06 -3.74 20.56
C ILE A 510 37.97 -4.99 20.64
N GLY A 511 38.11 -5.56 21.83
CA GLY A 511 38.74 -6.86 22.05
C GLY A 511 40.26 -6.85 21.98
N GLN A 512 40.78 -7.95 21.43
CA GLN A 512 42.20 -8.25 21.35
C GLN A 512 42.66 -8.29 19.88
N PRO A 513 43.96 -8.08 19.60
CA PRO A 513 44.49 -8.16 18.25
C PRO A 513 44.19 -9.51 17.58
N ILE A 514 43.95 -9.47 16.28
CA ILE A 514 43.96 -10.67 15.45
C ILE A 514 45.40 -11.17 15.21
N ALA A 515 45.55 -12.33 14.56
CA ALA A 515 46.86 -12.88 14.23
C ALA A 515 47.74 -11.88 13.47
N ASN A 516 49.03 -11.86 13.81
CA ASN A 516 50.07 -11.00 13.19
C ASN A 516 49.81 -9.48 13.28
N THR A 517 48.95 -9.05 14.21
CA THR A 517 48.62 -7.64 14.46
C THR A 517 49.04 -7.23 15.88
N SER A 518 49.57 -6.02 16.02
CA SER A 518 49.91 -5.41 17.31
C SER A 518 49.10 -4.14 17.52
N LEU A 519 48.62 -3.92 18.75
CA LEU A 519 47.86 -2.73 19.13
C LEU A 519 48.62 -1.99 20.24
N TYR A 520 48.98 -0.74 19.99
CA TYR A 520 49.67 0.14 20.93
C TYR A 520 48.74 1.28 21.35
N VAL A 521 48.75 1.64 22.64
CA VAL A 521 48.02 2.81 23.14
C VAL A 521 49.06 3.83 23.57
N LEU A 522 49.17 4.92 22.82
CA LEU A 522 50.26 5.88 22.94
C LEU A 522 49.74 7.27 23.36
N ASP A 523 50.57 8.04 24.05
CA ASP A 523 50.30 9.46 24.32
C ASP A 523 50.77 10.38 23.17
N ASP A 524 50.61 11.69 23.34
CA ASP A 524 51.01 12.70 22.36
C ASP A 524 52.53 12.72 22.08
N THR A 525 53.34 12.13 22.97
CA THR A 525 54.78 11.96 22.79
C THR A 525 55.14 10.64 22.10
N GLN A 526 54.13 9.85 21.71
CA GLN A 526 54.25 8.51 21.12
C GLN A 526 54.85 7.47 22.09
N ALA A 527 54.75 7.72 23.40
CA ALA A 527 55.15 6.76 24.42
C ALA A 527 53.95 5.90 24.86
N PRO A 528 54.15 4.60 25.17
CA PRO A 528 53.07 3.75 25.69
C PRO A 528 52.49 4.28 27.00
N VAL A 529 51.16 4.32 27.10
CA VAL A 529 50.47 4.69 28.34
C VAL A 529 50.21 3.46 29.22
N PRO A 530 50.15 3.60 30.56
CA PRO A 530 49.74 2.52 31.46
C PRO A 530 48.31 2.05 31.25
N ASP A 531 48.02 0.80 31.63
CA ASP A 531 46.66 0.26 31.65
C ASP A 531 45.69 1.17 32.42
N GLY A 532 44.48 1.32 31.90
CA GLY A 532 43.45 2.20 32.44
C GLY A 532 43.58 3.67 32.03
N ARG A 533 44.69 4.08 31.42
CA ARG A 533 44.85 5.44 30.87
C ARG A 533 44.39 5.51 29.40
N GLU A 534 43.79 6.63 29.06
CA GLU A 534 43.43 6.96 27.69
C GLU A 534 44.67 7.30 26.86
N GLY A 535 44.68 6.86 25.60
CA GLY A 535 45.66 7.27 24.60
C GLY A 535 45.16 6.99 23.18
N GLU A 536 45.94 7.41 22.20
CA GLU A 536 45.67 7.17 20.78
C GLU A 536 46.04 5.72 20.41
N LEU A 537 45.18 5.06 19.63
CA LEU A 537 45.43 3.73 19.12
C LEU A 537 46.37 3.77 17.90
N TRP A 538 47.42 2.97 17.96
CA TRP A 538 48.33 2.70 16.86
C TRP A 538 48.37 1.21 16.55
N ILE A 539 48.38 0.86 15.27
CA ILE A 539 48.26 -0.53 14.83
C ILE A 539 49.49 -0.90 14.02
N GLY A 540 50.24 -1.91 14.49
CA GLY A 540 51.39 -2.48 13.80
C GLY A 540 51.11 -3.91 13.30
N GLY A 541 52.07 -4.47 12.54
CA GLY A 541 52.02 -5.85 12.07
C GLY A 541 51.74 -5.99 10.57
N GLU A 542 51.45 -7.22 10.14
CA GLU A 542 51.35 -7.57 8.72
C GLU A 542 50.12 -6.99 8.03
N GLY A 543 49.07 -6.64 8.79
CA GLY A 543 47.86 -6.03 8.24
C GLY A 543 48.02 -4.58 7.79
N VAL A 544 49.12 -3.91 8.13
CA VAL A 544 49.35 -2.48 7.81
C VAL A 544 49.58 -2.29 6.30
N ALA A 545 48.73 -1.50 5.66
CA ALA A 545 48.75 -1.26 4.21
C ALA A 545 50.03 -0.55 3.74
N GLN A 546 50.30 -0.61 2.43
CA GLN A 546 51.45 0.08 1.82
C GLN A 546 51.41 1.60 1.99
N GLY A 547 50.22 2.20 2.02
CA GLY A 547 50.03 3.65 2.16
C GLY A 547 48.86 4.13 1.31
N TYR A 548 48.73 5.44 1.19
CA TYR A 548 47.71 6.07 0.36
C TYR A 548 48.22 6.22 -1.09
N PHE A 549 47.41 5.80 -2.04
CA PHE A 549 47.74 5.87 -3.47
C PHE A 549 48.00 7.32 -3.90
N GLN A 550 49.17 7.57 -4.51
CA GLN A 550 49.62 8.90 -4.97
C GLN A 550 49.66 10.00 -3.89
N ARG A 551 49.69 9.64 -2.61
CA ARG A 551 49.73 10.57 -1.47
C ARG A 551 50.87 10.23 -0.51
N PRO A 552 52.14 10.44 -0.93
CA PRO A 552 53.30 10.13 -0.10
C PRO A 552 53.40 11.01 1.15
N ASP A 553 52.86 12.23 1.09
CA ASP A 553 52.72 13.17 2.20
C ASP A 553 51.89 12.57 3.34
N LEU A 554 50.66 12.15 3.03
CA LEU A 554 49.76 11.54 4.01
C LEU A 554 50.27 10.17 4.46
N THR A 555 50.92 9.44 3.56
CA THR A 555 51.50 8.13 3.89
C THR A 555 52.60 8.27 4.94
N ALA A 556 53.50 9.24 4.79
CA ALA A 556 54.58 9.46 5.75
C ALA A 556 54.11 10.02 7.10
N ASP A 557 52.99 10.74 7.10
CA ASP A 557 52.33 11.24 8.31
C ASP A 557 51.69 10.09 9.11
N ARG A 558 50.88 9.25 8.44
CA ARG A 558 50.05 8.24 9.11
C ARG A 558 50.70 6.86 9.25
N PHE A 559 51.62 6.47 8.36
CA PHE A 559 52.31 5.18 8.37
C PHE A 559 53.76 5.35 8.80
N ARG A 560 54.02 5.22 10.09
CA ARG A 560 55.33 5.49 10.71
C ARG A 560 56.12 4.18 10.91
N PRO A 561 57.46 4.23 11.01
CA PRO A 561 58.23 3.08 11.46
C PRO A 561 57.73 2.59 12.83
N ASP A 562 57.69 1.27 13.04
CA ASP A 562 57.29 0.68 14.31
C ASP A 562 58.52 0.49 15.23
N PRO A 563 58.71 1.31 16.27
CA PRO A 563 59.86 1.21 17.16
C PRO A 563 59.75 0.05 18.15
N PHE A 564 58.57 -0.54 18.33
CA PHE A 564 58.29 -1.57 19.33
C PHE A 564 58.50 -2.97 18.77
N ALA A 565 58.22 -3.17 17.48
CA ALA A 565 58.47 -4.41 16.77
C ALA A 565 59.91 -4.52 16.21
N GLY A 566 60.67 -3.42 16.18
CA GLY A 566 62.04 -3.35 15.67
C GLY A 566 62.16 -3.41 14.13
N GLN A 567 61.07 -3.70 13.42
CA GLN A 567 60.95 -3.70 11.97
C GLN A 567 59.49 -3.48 11.55
N GLY A 568 59.27 -3.04 10.32
CA GLY A 568 57.92 -2.78 9.79
C GLY A 568 57.42 -1.37 10.11
N ARG A 569 56.10 -1.18 9.94
CA ARG A 569 55.42 0.11 10.13
C ARG A 569 54.19 -0.06 11.01
N MET A 570 53.80 1.02 11.67
CA MET A 570 52.56 1.16 12.39
C MET A 570 51.72 2.31 11.83
N TYR A 571 50.40 2.16 11.88
CA TYR A 571 49.44 3.13 11.41
C TYR A 571 48.80 3.89 12.58
N ARG A 572 48.77 5.22 12.46
CA ARG A 572 48.14 6.15 13.41
C ARG A 572 46.64 6.27 13.13
N THR A 573 45.79 5.67 13.97
CA THR A 573 44.36 5.58 13.67
C THR A 573 43.61 6.89 13.91
N GLY A 574 44.04 7.69 14.90
CA GLY A 574 43.26 8.82 15.42
C GLY A 574 42.08 8.41 16.31
N ASP A 575 41.94 7.14 16.66
CA ASP A 575 40.95 6.65 17.63
C ASP A 575 41.52 6.73 19.05
N LEU A 576 40.70 7.20 20.00
CA LEU A 576 41.01 7.20 21.42
C LEU A 576 40.53 5.91 22.05
N VAL A 577 41.42 5.24 22.76
CA VAL A 577 41.13 3.96 23.42
C VAL A 577 41.72 3.94 24.82
N ARG A 578 41.27 2.98 25.61
CA ARG A 578 41.84 2.66 26.91
C ARG A 578 42.03 1.16 27.05
N ARG A 579 43.25 0.74 27.42
CA ARG A 579 43.53 -0.66 27.72
C ARG A 579 42.99 -1.03 29.09
N ARG A 580 42.21 -2.11 29.14
CA ARG A 580 41.68 -2.69 30.37
C ARG A 580 42.74 -3.62 31.01
N PRO A 581 42.63 -3.90 32.33
CA PRO A 581 43.50 -4.87 33.00
C PRO A 581 43.45 -6.29 32.43
N ASP A 582 42.36 -6.66 31.74
CA ASP A 582 42.21 -7.94 31.04
C ASP A 582 42.86 -7.96 29.63
N GLY A 583 43.55 -6.87 29.26
CA GLY A 583 44.24 -6.70 28.00
C GLY A 583 43.37 -6.24 26.83
N LYS A 584 42.04 -6.17 26.99
CA LYS A 584 41.10 -5.69 25.96
C LYS A 584 41.09 -4.17 25.87
N LEU A 585 40.59 -3.62 24.75
CA LEU A 585 40.55 -2.17 24.54
C LEU A 585 39.12 -1.62 24.56
N ASP A 586 38.88 -0.62 25.40
CA ASP A 586 37.70 0.24 25.30
C ASP A 586 37.89 1.24 24.15
N TYR A 587 36.88 1.36 23.29
CA TYR A 587 36.80 2.48 22.35
C TYR A 587 36.14 3.67 23.01
N LEU A 588 36.79 4.84 22.98
CA LEU A 588 36.34 6.06 23.66
C LEU A 588 35.87 7.15 22.68
N GLY A 589 36.27 7.07 21.41
CA GLY A 589 35.91 8.05 20.39
C GLY A 589 37.08 8.35 19.46
N ARG A 590 37.08 9.55 18.88
CA ARG A 590 38.12 10.03 17.97
C ARG A 590 38.83 11.27 18.51
N ALA A 591 40.11 11.37 18.17
CA ALA A 591 40.95 12.52 18.46
C ALA A 591 40.82 13.64 17.40
N ASP A 592 40.25 13.34 16.22
CA ASP A 592 40.03 14.30 15.13
C ASP A 592 38.53 14.45 14.75
N PHE A 593 38.23 15.18 13.67
CA PHE A 593 36.85 15.54 13.25
C PHE A 593 36.19 14.52 12.31
N GLN A 594 36.81 13.36 12.11
CA GLN A 594 36.25 12.32 11.25
C GLN A 594 35.09 11.63 11.95
N VAL A 595 33.99 11.37 11.23
CA VAL A 595 32.80 10.73 11.81
C VAL A 595 32.42 9.47 11.06
N LYS A 596 31.73 8.55 11.74
CA LYS A 596 31.15 7.36 11.14
C LYS A 596 29.64 7.42 11.24
N ILE A 597 28.96 7.42 10.10
CA ILE A 597 27.50 7.53 10.02
C ILE A 597 26.98 6.40 9.15
N ARG A 598 26.15 5.52 9.74
CA ARG A 598 25.58 4.35 9.05
C ARG A 598 26.65 3.47 8.41
N GLY A 599 27.81 3.34 9.06
CA GLY A 599 28.98 2.61 8.56
C GLY A 599 29.87 3.34 7.55
N HIS A 600 29.49 4.54 7.10
CA HIS A 600 30.33 5.33 6.20
C HIS A 600 31.29 6.21 7.00
N ARG A 601 32.58 6.14 6.65
CA ARG A 601 33.62 7.03 7.20
C ARG A 601 33.57 8.34 6.41
N ILE A 602 33.12 9.41 7.06
CA ILE A 602 32.85 10.70 6.43
C ILE A 602 33.84 11.74 6.94
N GLU A 603 34.50 12.41 6.01
CA GLU A 603 35.30 13.60 6.27
C GLU A 603 34.40 14.83 6.26
N LEU A 604 34.14 15.42 7.43
CA LEU A 604 33.29 16.60 7.52
C LEU A 604 33.83 17.78 6.70
N GLY A 605 35.16 17.90 6.60
CA GLY A 605 35.83 18.94 5.82
C GLY A 605 35.55 18.89 4.33
N GLU A 606 35.25 17.72 3.76
CA GLU A 606 34.88 17.58 2.34
C GLU A 606 33.51 18.22 2.06
N ILE A 607 32.58 18.03 2.99
CA ILE A 607 31.23 18.63 2.94
C ILE A 607 31.33 20.14 3.16
N GLU A 608 32.14 20.57 4.14
CA GLU A 608 32.41 21.99 4.41
C GLU A 608 32.98 22.68 3.15
N THR A 609 33.99 22.09 2.52
CA THR A 609 34.62 22.63 1.29
C THR A 609 33.62 22.73 0.13
N THR A 610 32.76 21.74 -0.04
CA THR A 610 31.75 21.73 -1.11
C THR A 610 30.66 22.77 -0.88
N LEU A 611 30.25 22.98 0.38
CA LEU A 611 29.31 24.04 0.76
C LEU A 611 29.90 25.44 0.55
N GLU A 612 31.18 25.64 0.86
CA GLU A 612 31.87 26.92 0.67
C GLU A 612 32.10 27.27 -0.81
N ALA A 613 32.09 26.28 -1.69
CA ALA A 613 32.12 26.49 -3.14
C ALA A 613 30.76 26.97 -3.71
N ALA A 614 29.68 26.92 -2.93
CA ALA A 614 28.35 27.35 -3.38
C ALA A 614 28.20 28.89 -3.38
N PRO A 615 27.55 29.49 -4.40
CA PRO A 615 27.39 30.95 -4.48
C PRO A 615 26.69 31.54 -3.24
N GLY A 616 27.32 32.54 -2.63
CA GLY A 616 26.75 33.31 -1.51
C GLY A 616 27.02 32.73 -0.11
N ILE A 617 27.69 31.58 0.01
CA ILE A 617 28.17 31.03 1.28
C ILE A 617 29.56 31.59 1.59
N ARG A 618 29.75 32.12 2.82
CA ARG A 618 31.03 32.66 3.27
C ARG A 618 31.88 31.64 4.02
N GLN A 619 31.24 30.84 4.88
CA GLN A 619 31.89 29.82 5.70
C GLN A 619 30.89 28.72 6.04
N ALA A 620 31.35 27.46 6.08
CA ALA A 620 30.54 26.31 6.45
C ALA A 620 31.21 25.48 7.57
N VAL A 621 30.39 24.98 8.48
CA VAL A 621 30.81 24.03 9.51
C VAL A 621 29.82 22.88 9.58
N VAL A 622 30.30 21.65 9.46
CA VAL A 622 29.44 20.46 9.51
C VAL A 622 29.76 19.69 10.78
N VAL A 623 28.71 19.18 11.42
CA VAL A 623 28.83 18.33 12.62
C VAL A 623 27.95 17.11 12.49
N ALA A 624 28.42 15.97 13.00
CA ALA A 624 27.56 14.84 13.31
C ALA A 624 26.88 15.13 14.65
N ARG A 625 25.55 15.09 14.65
CA ARG A 625 24.73 15.43 15.81
C ARG A 625 23.81 14.27 16.14
N GLU A 626 23.70 13.97 17.42
CA GLU A 626 22.87 12.91 17.99
C GLU A 626 21.92 13.55 19.02
N ASP A 627 20.69 13.82 18.61
CA ASP A 627 19.67 14.42 19.50
C ASP A 627 18.85 13.37 20.27
N GLN A 628 18.80 12.15 19.72
CA GLN A 628 18.21 10.97 20.34
C GLN A 628 19.24 9.83 20.28
N PRO A 629 19.39 9.01 21.33
CA PRO A 629 20.36 7.92 21.34
C PRO A 629 20.20 6.96 20.14
N GLY A 630 21.22 6.88 19.29
CA GLY A 630 21.28 6.07 18.08
C GLY A 630 20.79 6.74 16.78
N ASP A 631 20.36 8.00 16.81
CA ASP A 631 19.97 8.78 15.63
C ASP A 631 21.03 9.86 15.31
N VAL A 632 22.14 9.42 14.72
CA VAL A 632 23.25 10.29 14.32
C VAL A 632 23.00 10.84 12.91
N ARG A 633 22.97 12.17 12.77
CA ARG A 633 22.75 12.87 11.50
C ARG A 633 23.75 14.00 11.28
N LEU A 634 24.04 14.29 10.01
CA LEU A 634 24.84 15.45 9.64
C LEU A 634 23.97 16.71 9.69
N VAL A 635 24.48 17.77 10.33
CA VAL A 635 23.89 19.11 10.29
C VAL A 635 24.97 20.08 9.82
N ALA A 636 24.65 20.86 8.79
CA ALA A 636 25.52 21.92 8.29
C ALA A 636 25.06 23.26 8.85
N TYR A 637 26.02 24.08 9.26
CA TYR A 637 25.82 25.46 9.65
C TYR A 637 26.58 26.35 8.68
N VAL A 638 25.92 27.37 8.15
CA VAL A 638 26.51 28.25 7.13
C VAL A 638 26.32 29.72 7.51
N THR A 639 27.28 30.55 7.13
CA THR A 639 27.14 32.01 7.08
C THR A 639 27.04 32.44 5.62
N SER A 640 26.16 33.39 5.30
CA SER A 640 25.89 33.79 3.92
C SER A 640 25.53 35.28 3.79
N ASP A 641 25.79 35.87 2.62
CA ASP A 641 25.50 37.29 2.33
C ASP A 641 24.01 37.57 2.08
N GLY A 642 23.18 36.51 1.99
CA GLY A 642 21.74 36.55 1.77
C GLY A 642 21.01 35.35 2.41
N PRO A 643 19.72 35.10 2.07
CA PRO A 643 19.02 33.89 2.51
C PRO A 643 19.72 32.63 1.98
N ALA A 644 19.99 31.67 2.86
CA ALA A 644 20.48 30.35 2.46
C ALA A 644 19.28 29.43 2.24
N ASP A 645 18.99 29.09 0.99
CA ASP A 645 17.96 28.09 0.67
C ASP A 645 18.52 26.68 0.93
N GLU A 646 18.01 26.06 1.98
CA GLU A 646 18.36 24.71 2.39
C GLU A 646 18.14 23.68 1.27
N THR A 647 17.09 23.84 0.45
CA THR A 647 16.75 22.90 -0.62
C THR A 647 17.78 22.99 -1.76
N ALA A 648 18.14 24.21 -2.15
CA ALA A 648 19.13 24.44 -3.21
C ALA A 648 20.54 23.97 -2.80
N LEU A 649 20.93 24.19 -1.54
CA LEU A 649 22.23 23.75 -1.02
C LEU A 649 22.32 22.23 -0.92
N LYS A 650 21.26 21.54 -0.49
CA LYS A 650 21.21 20.08 -0.49
C LYS A 650 21.27 19.50 -1.90
N ALA A 651 20.56 20.10 -2.86
CA ALA A 651 20.62 19.69 -4.25
C ALA A 651 22.03 19.85 -4.85
N SER A 652 22.73 20.96 -4.53
CA SER A 652 24.11 21.20 -4.96
C SER A 652 25.09 20.18 -4.39
N LEU A 653 24.94 19.83 -3.10
CA LEU A 653 25.76 18.80 -2.47
C LEU A 653 25.52 17.43 -3.07
N GLY A 654 24.26 17.05 -3.31
CA GLY A 654 23.90 15.77 -3.92
C GLY A 654 24.41 15.57 -5.36
N ALA A 655 24.78 16.66 -6.05
CA ALA A 655 25.40 16.58 -7.38
C ALA A 655 26.91 16.24 -7.34
N HIS A 656 27.58 16.43 -6.20
CA HIS A 656 29.03 16.29 -6.06
C HIS A 656 29.47 15.27 -4.99
N LEU A 657 28.59 14.96 -4.04
CA LEU A 657 28.85 14.08 -2.91
C LEU A 657 27.81 12.93 -2.87
N PRO A 658 28.20 11.74 -2.37
CA PRO A 658 27.26 10.67 -2.08
C PRO A 658 26.12 11.11 -1.15
N GLU A 659 24.93 10.52 -1.29
CA GLU A 659 23.73 10.88 -0.53
C GLU A 659 23.94 10.89 1.00
N VAL A 660 24.72 9.93 1.52
CA VAL A 660 25.03 9.82 2.95
C VAL A 660 25.86 10.99 3.51
N MET A 661 26.53 11.76 2.65
CA MET A 661 27.30 12.96 3.00
C MET A 661 26.46 14.25 2.92
N VAL A 662 25.22 14.18 2.41
CA VAL A 662 24.32 15.35 2.35
C VAL A 662 23.69 15.59 3.73
N PRO A 663 23.87 16.78 4.35
CA PRO A 663 23.33 17.08 5.67
C PRO A 663 21.80 17.03 5.73
N ALA A 664 21.27 16.48 6.83
CA ALA A 664 19.84 16.41 7.09
C ALA A 664 19.21 17.80 7.27
N HIS A 665 19.99 18.76 7.79
CA HIS A 665 19.60 20.16 7.93
C HIS A 665 20.74 21.10 7.53
N VAL A 666 20.37 22.24 6.94
CA VAL A 666 21.30 23.37 6.70
C VAL A 666 20.77 24.59 7.45
N VAL A 667 21.51 25.02 8.48
CA VAL A 667 21.10 26.11 9.38
C VAL A 667 21.93 27.36 9.08
N ARG A 668 21.25 28.45 8.71
CA ARG A 668 21.91 29.74 8.55
C ARG A 668 22.16 30.40 9.90
N LEU A 669 23.40 30.84 10.13
CA LEU A 669 23.77 31.69 11.26
C LEU A 669 24.25 33.05 10.74
N ASP A 670 23.98 34.10 11.51
CA ASP A 670 24.50 35.44 11.19
C ASP A 670 26.02 35.53 11.51
N ALA A 671 26.50 34.75 12.49
CA ALA A 671 27.91 34.55 12.79
C ALA A 671 28.14 33.21 13.52
N PHE A 672 29.32 32.61 13.40
CA PHE A 672 29.67 31.42 14.17
C PHE A 672 30.03 31.77 15.63
N PRO A 673 29.60 30.97 16.61
CA PRO A 673 30.09 31.09 17.98
C PRO A 673 31.59 30.76 18.00
N LEU A 674 32.38 31.58 18.68
CA LEU A 674 33.83 31.42 18.78
C LEU A 674 34.23 31.11 20.23
N THR A 675 35.24 30.26 20.38
CA THR A 675 35.97 30.04 21.64
C THR A 675 36.78 31.29 22.01
N PRO A 676 37.24 31.44 23.28
CA PRO A 676 38.12 32.55 23.68
C PRO A 676 39.41 32.70 22.86
N ASN A 677 39.83 31.64 22.15
CA ASN A 677 41.00 31.61 21.28
C ASN A 677 40.67 31.87 19.80
N GLY A 678 39.45 32.32 19.48
CA GLY A 678 39.03 32.70 18.13
C GLY A 678 38.72 31.54 17.17
N LYS A 679 38.69 30.29 17.64
CA LYS A 679 38.23 29.12 16.85
C LYS A 679 36.72 28.93 16.97
N VAL A 680 36.05 28.40 15.94
CA VAL A 680 34.62 28.06 16.00
C VAL A 680 34.34 27.07 17.14
N ASP A 681 33.43 27.45 18.03
CA ASP A 681 32.96 26.60 19.12
C ASP A 681 31.83 25.69 18.63
N ARG A 682 32.22 24.51 18.12
CA ARG A 682 31.29 23.50 17.61
C ARG A 682 30.30 23.00 18.67
N LYS A 683 30.62 23.11 19.96
CA LYS A 683 29.70 22.72 21.06
C LYS A 683 28.63 23.76 21.33
N ALA A 684 28.88 25.01 20.94
CA ALA A 684 27.93 26.12 21.07
C ALA A 684 27.01 26.29 19.85
N LEU A 685 27.10 25.41 18.85
CA LEU A 685 26.22 25.46 17.67
C LEU A 685 24.77 25.07 18.03
N PRO A 686 23.77 25.86 17.61
CA PRO A 686 22.39 25.69 18.05
C PRO A 686 21.72 24.45 17.43
N ALA A 687 20.70 23.92 18.10
CA ALA A 687 19.87 22.86 17.52
C ALA A 687 19.13 23.32 16.27
N PRO A 688 19.06 22.50 15.19
CA PRO A 688 18.07 22.72 14.15
C PRO A 688 16.69 22.65 14.80
N ARG A 689 15.89 23.71 14.63
CA ARG A 689 14.60 23.83 15.31
C ARG A 689 13.65 22.76 14.76
N ALA A 690 13.39 21.73 15.56
CA ALA A 690 12.28 20.81 15.30
C ALA A 690 10.97 21.63 15.26
N ALA A 691 10.14 21.43 14.25
CA ALA A 691 8.75 21.85 14.34
C ALA A 691 8.17 21.16 15.59
N ALA A 692 7.80 21.94 16.60
CA ALA A 692 7.38 21.41 17.88
C ALA A 692 6.10 20.57 17.71
N PRO A 693 5.97 19.42 18.40
CA PRO A 693 4.68 18.80 18.62
C PRO A 693 3.79 19.80 19.36
N ALA A 694 2.63 20.14 18.80
CA ALA A 694 1.69 21.01 19.49
C ALA A 694 1.21 20.32 20.77
N ALA A 695 1.54 20.90 21.93
CA ALA A 695 0.82 20.63 23.17
C ALA A 695 -0.67 20.98 22.99
N PRO A 696 -1.59 20.32 23.73
CA PRO A 696 -3.03 20.56 23.59
C PRO A 696 -3.33 22.02 23.92
N LYS A 697 -3.70 22.81 22.91
CA LYS A 697 -4.08 24.20 23.08
C LYS A 697 -5.55 24.29 23.47
N ALA A 698 -5.79 25.04 24.54
CA ALA A 698 -7.09 25.58 24.88
C ALA A 698 -7.74 26.25 23.65
N ILE A 699 -9.04 26.00 23.49
CA ILE A 699 -9.88 26.52 22.41
C ILE A 699 -9.94 28.04 22.54
N VAL A 700 -9.37 28.75 21.56
CA VAL A 700 -9.51 30.20 21.42
C VAL A 700 -10.79 30.47 20.61
N PRO A 701 -11.70 31.36 21.05
CA PRO A 701 -12.87 31.75 20.27
C PRO A 701 -12.48 32.35 18.92
N LEU A 702 -13.16 31.97 17.85
CA LEU A 702 -12.98 32.53 16.50
C LEU A 702 -13.57 33.95 16.47
N GLU A 703 -12.73 34.99 16.51
CA GLU A 703 -13.16 36.40 16.39
C GLU A 703 -13.39 36.79 14.93
N GLY A 704 -14.58 36.49 14.40
CA GLY A 704 -15.12 37.04 13.13
C GLY A 704 -14.42 36.60 11.83
N GLY A 705 -15.13 36.72 10.70
CA GLY A 705 -14.61 36.41 9.35
C GLY A 705 -15.04 35.06 8.77
N VAL A 706 -14.41 34.65 7.66
CA VAL A 706 -14.77 33.44 6.89
C VAL A 706 -14.66 32.17 7.75
N GLU A 707 -13.63 32.06 8.60
CA GLU A 707 -13.47 30.94 9.54
C GLU A 707 -14.66 30.80 10.51
N ALA A 708 -15.15 31.92 11.06
CA ALA A 708 -16.27 31.92 11.99
C ALA A 708 -17.60 31.52 11.31
N THR A 709 -17.81 31.98 10.07
CA THR A 709 -18.99 31.60 9.27
C THR A 709 -18.97 30.10 8.93
N ILE A 710 -17.81 29.57 8.52
CA ILE A 710 -17.65 28.13 8.23
C ILE A 710 -17.92 27.31 9.50
N ALA A 711 -17.30 27.67 10.62
CA ALA A 711 -17.49 26.98 11.89
C ALA A 711 -18.96 27.01 12.36
N ALA A 712 -19.67 28.12 12.16
CA ALA A 712 -21.10 28.24 12.50
C ALA A 712 -22.00 27.37 11.61
N VAL A 713 -21.71 27.30 10.31
CA VAL A 713 -22.44 26.40 9.39
C VAL A 713 -22.16 24.95 9.75
N TRP A 714 -20.90 24.59 10.03
CA TRP A 714 -20.53 23.23 10.39
C TRP A 714 -21.13 22.79 11.72
N ALA A 715 -21.12 23.65 12.75
CA ALA A 715 -21.75 23.35 14.04
C ALA A 715 -23.24 23.00 13.87
N ARG A 716 -23.95 23.76 13.02
CA ARG A 716 -25.39 23.55 12.73
C ARG A 716 -25.63 22.26 11.94
N VAL A 717 -24.86 22.03 10.89
CA VAL A 717 -25.04 20.89 9.98
C VAL A 717 -24.62 19.58 10.64
N LEU A 718 -23.54 19.59 11.43
CA LEU A 718 -23.02 18.41 12.12
C LEU A 718 -23.69 18.16 13.48
N GLY A 719 -24.49 19.11 13.98
CA GLY A 719 -25.16 19.00 15.28
C GLY A 719 -24.20 19.01 16.48
N VAL A 720 -23.02 19.62 16.34
CA VAL A 720 -22.01 19.72 17.40
C VAL A 720 -22.06 21.08 18.09
N PRO A 721 -21.77 21.18 19.40
CA PRO A 721 -21.95 22.43 20.15
C PRO A 721 -21.04 23.57 19.68
N GLN A 722 -19.80 23.26 19.30
CA GLN A 722 -18.80 24.20 18.79
C GLN A 722 -17.85 23.50 17.82
N VAL A 723 -17.34 24.26 16.84
CA VAL A 723 -16.33 23.82 15.87
C VAL A 723 -15.13 24.77 15.97
N GLY A 724 -13.95 24.21 16.23
CA GLY A 724 -12.68 24.92 16.34
C GLY A 724 -11.97 25.11 15.00
N ARG A 725 -11.00 26.02 14.99
CA ARG A 725 -10.21 26.39 13.80
C ARG A 725 -9.48 25.21 13.12
N SER A 726 -9.02 24.26 13.93
CA SER A 726 -8.27 23.09 13.47
C SER A 726 -9.15 21.85 13.32
N ASP A 727 -10.46 21.99 13.53
CA ASP A 727 -11.37 20.85 13.46
C ASP A 727 -11.60 20.45 12.01
N ASN A 728 -11.66 19.13 11.82
CA ASN A 728 -11.86 18.51 10.54
C ASN A 728 -13.34 18.10 10.35
N PHE A 729 -13.96 18.48 9.23
CA PHE A 729 -15.38 18.23 8.93
C PHE A 729 -15.78 16.77 9.13
N PHE A 730 -14.95 15.85 8.64
CA PHE A 730 -15.22 14.42 8.65
C PHE A 730 -14.94 13.80 10.01
N THR A 731 -13.93 14.32 10.72
CA THR A 731 -13.63 13.86 12.09
C THR A 731 -14.73 14.26 13.09
N LEU A 732 -15.43 15.35 12.82
CA LEU A 732 -16.61 15.79 13.57
C LEU A 732 -17.92 15.04 13.21
N GLY A 733 -17.85 13.98 12.41
CA GLY A 733 -19.02 13.18 12.01
C GLY A 733 -19.68 13.63 10.71
N GLY A 734 -19.07 14.56 9.96
CA GLY A 734 -19.50 14.95 8.63
C GLY A 734 -19.36 13.83 7.61
N HIS A 735 -20.31 13.74 6.69
CA HIS A 735 -20.28 12.82 5.55
C HIS A 735 -20.78 13.55 4.30
N SER A 736 -20.71 12.92 3.12
CA SER A 736 -20.92 13.61 1.84
C SER A 736 -22.27 14.33 1.73
N LEU A 737 -23.35 13.78 2.29
CA LEU A 737 -24.66 14.45 2.33
C LEU A 737 -24.66 15.71 3.24
N LEU A 738 -24.00 15.65 4.40
CA LEU A 738 -23.80 16.81 5.26
C LEU A 738 -22.84 17.81 4.62
N ALA A 739 -21.86 17.37 3.83
CA ALA A 739 -20.99 18.26 3.06
C ALA A 739 -21.77 19.01 1.98
N VAL A 740 -22.73 18.37 1.30
CA VAL A 740 -23.65 19.04 0.36
C VAL A 740 -24.48 20.09 1.08
N GLN A 741 -25.01 19.78 2.26
CA GLN A 741 -25.80 20.73 3.04
C GLN A 741 -24.93 21.90 3.55
N ALA A 742 -23.78 21.62 4.15
CA ALA A 742 -22.81 22.61 4.60
C ALA A 742 -22.34 23.49 3.44
N HIS A 743 -22.12 22.91 2.25
CA HIS A 743 -21.75 23.63 1.05
C HIS A 743 -22.84 24.62 0.61
N ARG A 744 -24.10 24.17 0.52
CA ARG A 744 -25.23 25.05 0.18
C ARG A 744 -25.39 26.19 1.19
N GLU A 745 -25.31 25.88 2.48
CA GLU A 745 -25.39 26.88 3.55
C GLU A 745 -24.19 27.84 3.55
N MET A 746 -22.98 27.36 3.23
CA MET A 746 -21.78 28.19 3.07
C MET A 746 -21.86 29.13 1.87
N LYS A 747 -22.34 28.66 0.71
CA LYS A 747 -22.53 29.49 -0.49
C LYS A 747 -23.45 30.67 -0.20
N VAL A 748 -24.53 30.42 0.53
CA VAL A 748 -25.48 31.44 0.98
C VAL A 748 -24.84 32.38 2.02
N ALA A 749 -24.22 31.82 3.06
CA ALA A 749 -23.68 32.61 4.17
C ALA A 749 -22.46 33.46 3.78
N LEU A 750 -21.71 33.04 2.76
CA LEU A 750 -20.52 33.73 2.24
C LEU A 750 -20.81 34.47 0.92
N ASN A 751 -22.05 34.44 0.44
CA ASN A 751 -22.51 35.05 -0.81
C ASN A 751 -21.55 34.82 -2.00
N SER A 752 -21.16 33.56 -2.22
CA SER A 752 -20.18 33.21 -3.24
C SER A 752 -20.56 31.93 -3.97
N ASP A 753 -20.84 32.08 -5.26
CA ASP A 753 -21.08 30.96 -6.17
C ASP A 753 -19.82 30.19 -6.58
N ARG A 754 -18.64 30.74 -6.24
CA ARG A 754 -17.33 30.18 -6.60
C ARG A 754 -16.82 29.13 -5.64
N ILE A 755 -17.43 29.01 -4.46
CA ILE A 755 -17.16 27.91 -3.54
C ILE A 755 -17.65 26.66 -4.26
N ALA A 756 -16.79 25.66 -4.41
CA ALA A 756 -17.13 24.35 -4.93
C ALA A 756 -17.32 23.37 -3.75
N ILE A 757 -18.17 22.37 -3.91
CA ILE A 757 -18.36 21.36 -2.85
C ILE A 757 -17.06 20.61 -2.56
N THR A 758 -16.23 20.41 -3.59
CA THR A 758 -14.90 19.81 -3.49
C THR A 758 -13.98 20.55 -2.54
N ASP A 759 -14.21 21.83 -2.27
CA ASP A 759 -13.34 22.63 -1.40
C ASP A 759 -13.39 22.11 0.05
N ILE A 760 -14.58 21.68 0.50
CA ILE A 760 -14.76 21.05 1.83
C ILE A 760 -13.96 19.74 1.93
N PHE A 761 -13.80 19.01 0.82
CA PHE A 761 -13.04 17.75 0.80
C PHE A 761 -11.53 17.97 0.69
N ARG A 762 -11.11 18.92 -0.15
CA ARG A 762 -9.68 19.25 -0.38
C ARG A 762 -9.07 19.98 0.80
N PHE A 763 -9.87 20.77 1.50
CA PHE A 763 -9.47 21.53 2.68
C PHE A 763 -10.42 21.19 3.83
N PRO A 764 -10.34 19.97 4.41
CA PRO A 764 -11.33 19.49 5.37
C PRO A 764 -11.21 20.11 6.76
N VAL A 765 -10.24 21.00 6.96
CA VAL A 765 -9.98 21.72 8.22
C VAL A 765 -10.47 23.16 8.07
N VAL A 766 -11.17 23.69 9.08
CA VAL A 766 -11.81 25.03 9.03
C VAL A 766 -10.85 26.13 8.57
N SER A 767 -9.63 26.20 9.13
CA SER A 767 -8.63 27.20 8.71
C SER A 767 -8.17 27.03 7.26
N ALA A 768 -7.90 25.79 6.84
CA ALA A 768 -7.46 25.50 5.48
C ALA A 768 -8.55 25.84 4.45
N LEU A 769 -9.81 25.58 4.78
CA LEU A 769 -10.95 25.93 3.93
C LEU A 769 -11.16 27.44 3.85
N ALA A 770 -11.05 28.13 4.99
CA ALA A 770 -11.17 29.57 5.03
C ALA A 770 -10.06 30.26 4.23
N ASP A 771 -8.82 29.81 4.36
CA ASP A 771 -7.68 30.32 3.58
C ASP A 771 -7.86 30.08 2.07
N HIS A 772 -8.44 28.94 1.69
CA HIS A 772 -8.77 28.65 0.30
C HIS A 772 -9.88 29.57 -0.23
N ILE A 773 -10.97 29.72 0.52
CA ILE A 773 -12.10 30.56 0.13
C ILE A 773 -11.72 32.05 0.11
N ALA A 774 -10.86 32.50 1.02
CA ALA A 774 -10.34 33.86 1.04
C ALA A 774 -9.53 34.20 -0.23
N LYS A 775 -8.87 33.21 -0.84
CA LYS A 775 -8.17 33.37 -2.12
C LYS A 775 -9.12 33.40 -3.32
N LEU A 776 -10.25 32.69 -3.24
CA LEU A 776 -11.28 32.65 -4.30
C LEU A 776 -12.16 33.91 -4.33
N VAL A 777 -12.27 34.61 -3.19
CA VAL A 777 -13.09 35.81 -3.02
C VAL A 777 -12.28 36.94 -2.35
N PRO A 778 -11.50 37.73 -3.13
CA PRO A 778 -10.82 38.90 -2.60
C PRO A 778 -11.86 39.93 -2.13
N GLY A 779 -11.94 40.16 -0.82
CA GLY A 779 -12.82 41.19 -0.24
C GLY A 779 -14.21 40.75 0.19
N ALA A 780 -14.42 39.48 0.58
CA ALA A 780 -15.65 39.05 1.24
C ALA A 780 -15.85 39.79 2.57
N THR A 781 -16.51 40.95 2.55
CA THR A 781 -16.97 41.62 3.76
C THR A 781 -18.09 40.79 4.37
N ALA A 782 -17.86 40.26 5.57
CA ALA A 782 -18.93 39.69 6.39
C ALA A 782 -20.02 40.76 6.59
N GLN A 783 -21.27 40.46 6.23
CA GLN A 783 -22.38 41.26 6.74
C GLN A 783 -22.44 41.08 8.26
N PRO A 784 -22.60 42.16 9.04
CA PRO A 784 -22.95 42.03 10.44
C PRO A 784 -24.25 41.24 10.55
N ALA A 785 -24.29 40.27 11.46
CA ALA A 785 -25.54 39.65 11.87
C ALA A 785 -26.57 40.75 12.15
N ALA A 786 -27.73 40.66 11.50
CA ALA A 786 -28.84 41.56 11.79
C ALA A 786 -29.09 41.54 13.31
N ALA A 787 -28.95 42.71 13.93
CA ALA A 787 -29.16 42.90 15.35
C ALA A 787 -30.56 42.40 15.72
N VAL A 788 -30.60 41.41 16.62
CA VAL A 788 -31.82 41.02 17.33
C VAL A 788 -32.27 42.25 18.12
N ALA A 789 -33.40 42.84 17.70
CA ALA A 789 -34.05 43.89 18.46
C ALA A 789 -34.42 43.37 19.87
N PRO A 790 -34.31 44.21 20.92
CA PRO A 790 -34.69 43.81 22.26
C PRO A 790 -36.19 43.50 22.32
N PRO A 791 -36.62 42.58 23.21
CA PRO A 791 -37.97 42.06 23.20
C PRO A 791 -38.98 43.18 23.52
N PRO A 792 -40.03 43.37 22.71
CA PRO A 792 -41.18 44.12 23.17
C PRO A 792 -41.84 43.33 24.31
N GLN A 793 -42.05 44.02 25.43
CA GLN A 793 -42.88 43.53 26.53
C GLN A 793 -44.28 43.19 26.01
N ALA A 794 -44.76 42.03 26.45
CA ALA A 794 -46.12 41.51 26.40
C ALA A 794 -47.20 42.40 25.76
N ALA A 795 -47.61 42.01 24.56
CA ALA A 795 -49.02 42.09 24.17
C ALA A 795 -49.44 40.70 23.69
N ALA A 796 -50.54 40.22 24.25
CA ALA A 796 -51.04 38.87 24.15
C ALA A 796 -51.54 38.48 22.74
N THR A 797 -51.90 37.19 22.66
CA THR A 797 -52.90 36.55 21.78
C THR A 797 -52.50 35.98 20.41
N GLU A 798 -52.79 34.66 20.31
CA GLU A 798 -53.31 33.90 19.16
C GLU A 798 -52.36 33.38 18.07
N ALA A 799 -51.52 32.39 18.40
CA ALA A 799 -51.08 31.37 17.43
C ALA A 799 -50.67 30.01 18.05
N ALA A 800 -50.96 29.76 19.33
CA ALA A 800 -50.72 28.48 20.00
C ALA A 800 -51.93 27.53 19.98
N ASP A 801 -53.10 27.99 19.53
CA ASP A 801 -54.32 27.17 19.49
C ASP A 801 -54.48 26.31 18.22
N SER A 802 -53.67 26.48 17.16
CA SER A 802 -53.97 25.77 15.88
C SER A 802 -53.31 24.39 15.71
N ARG A 803 -52.40 23.97 16.60
CA ARG A 803 -51.75 22.62 16.53
C ARG A 803 -52.25 21.61 17.56
N MET A 804 -52.78 22.05 18.70
CA MET A 804 -53.50 21.18 19.65
C MET A 804 -54.94 20.88 19.21
N ASP A 805 -55.55 21.77 18.43
CA ASP A 805 -56.95 21.64 17.97
C ASP A 805 -57.11 20.66 16.78
N ALA A 806 -56.05 20.42 15.99
CA ALA A 806 -56.07 19.43 14.90
C ALA A 806 -55.98 17.96 15.40
N MET A 807 -55.30 17.71 16.53
CA MET A 807 -55.25 16.39 17.17
C MET A 807 -56.47 16.10 18.06
N ALA A 808 -57.06 17.13 18.70
CA ALA A 808 -58.31 17.01 19.45
C ALA A 808 -59.52 16.74 18.52
N ARG A 809 -59.61 17.44 17.37
CA ARG A 809 -60.67 17.19 16.36
C ARG A 809 -60.56 15.82 15.68
N ARG A 810 -59.35 15.27 15.52
CA ARG A 810 -59.13 13.90 15.00
C ARG A 810 -59.47 12.80 16.02
N ARG A 811 -59.36 13.05 17.32
CA ARG A 811 -59.83 12.13 18.38
C ARG A 811 -61.36 12.13 18.50
N ALA A 812 -61.99 13.31 18.48
CA ALA A 812 -63.45 13.43 18.53
C ALA A 812 -64.16 12.86 17.27
N MET A 813 -63.55 12.96 16.07
CA MET A 813 -64.07 12.31 14.86
C MET A 813 -63.93 10.78 14.86
N ARG A 814 -62.97 10.21 15.59
CA ARG A 814 -62.82 8.74 15.74
C ARG A 814 -63.83 8.19 16.74
N GLU A 815 -64.02 8.85 17.89
CA GLU A 815 -65.04 8.46 18.89
C GLU A 815 -66.48 8.61 18.36
N ALA A 816 -66.75 9.62 17.52
CA ALA A 816 -68.06 9.78 16.87
C ALA A 816 -68.32 8.75 15.75
N ARG A 817 -67.26 8.20 15.14
CA ARG A 817 -67.35 7.19 14.07
C ARG A 817 -67.43 5.76 14.62
N GLU A 818 -66.88 5.50 15.80
CA GLU A 818 -67.06 4.26 16.58
C GLU A 818 -68.41 4.20 17.33
N LYS A 819 -69.10 5.34 17.54
CA LYS A 819 -70.48 5.37 18.05
C LYS A 819 -71.57 5.30 16.97
N ALA A 820 -71.22 5.54 15.70
CA ALA A 820 -72.16 5.52 14.56
C ALA A 820 -72.08 4.23 13.72
N LEU A 821 -71.11 3.37 14.01
CA LEU A 821 -71.00 1.99 13.51
C LEU A 821 -70.88 1.13 14.77
N GLY A 822 -72.02 0.62 15.23
CA GLY A 822 -72.15 -0.11 16.50
C GLY A 822 -71.24 -1.33 16.64
#